data_AF-A0A1U9JYQ5-F1
#
_entry.id   AF-A0A1U9JYQ5-F1
#
_cell.length_a   1.000
_cell.length_b   1.000
_cell.length_c   1.000
_cell.angle_alpha   90.00
_cell.angle_beta   90.00
_cell.angle_gamma   90.00
#
_symmetry.space_group_name_H-M   'P 1'
#
loop_
_entity.id
_entity.type
_entity.pdbx_description
1 polymer ?
#
loop_
_entity_poly.entity_id
_entity_poly.type
_entity_poly.pdbx_seq_one_letter_code
_entity_poly.pdbx_strand_id
1 'polypeptide(L)'
;MMSSKLSGISTLIHIGAGQATELENWVNQGFASIVLIEPHPVLANQLRLRSRKFPQVKVVESAITERAELSELYDYTISGLASLRQPTGLKQIFPGLQLAQRYTVVTCRLAQIVNHYGPSPEQKAHLIIAAAGEEADLVDALLQSDQLERFLSISLKASIEPLYEGAEPASQLVKRLEDAGYELKSTKAIDSDWGEWLLQRDPLKDELQRLQQQFEQIETELAEQHSHAEYTVNALQEELTQTQLAQKSAETRQAQLEKEKTELAKQNSALQATVQAHAQDLQKAKEQLVQQGTLQEELTQAQLAQKSAETLQAQLEKEKTELAKQNSALQATVQAHAQGLQKAKEQLVQQGTLQEELTQAQLAQKSAETLQAQLEKDKAELAKQNAALQATVDAHVQAIKKANDELAQQKEQAAQQFAALQSDLTRAQADAEKKNKEVEKVQAELQSTQEELQKTKEWFASSKKQVMKLEQELKKEQEKTQQLSQENALLVKTQTTAEVGLAQLEDRMNQLFAQQTAQIQQATNALGKHVTRSFVQQRQHYQSVLGLQHYLESGEQPLAFGGWAIGADVASHLVQALEQHSYDLIIEFGSGTSTALMAKVISQQMQRHNNGYAEELQLNYQDVDTPVAKTGRQAMHQARGLENYELPRRILSFEQDKNHFQQTKQLLASQGLSGVVELVLAPLVPSRFTHDAAHTALFYDCENQLARVAQLYEGRAARILVLVDGPFSPKSDPLVRAPALAQVLQYFSSKHLDIMLDDSLRDGEQQVVQHWRELCAERGLQWQEKELEADKGALWITVTP
;
A
#
# COMPACT_ATOMS: atom_id res chain seq x y z
N MET A 1 -4.61 21.62 12.56
CA MET A 1 -4.80 20.68 13.69
C MET A 1 -4.98 19.29 13.12
N MET A 2 -4.33 18.25 13.64
CA MET A 2 -4.69 16.86 13.27
C MET A 2 -5.97 16.48 14.03
N SER A 3 -7.12 16.56 13.34
CA SER A 3 -8.46 16.42 13.94
C SER A 3 -9.28 15.32 13.27
N SER A 4 -8.68 14.14 13.08
CA SER A 4 -9.40 12.89 12.89
C SER A 4 -9.04 11.94 14.03
N LYS A 5 -10.04 11.24 14.58
CA LYS A 5 -9.77 10.18 15.55
C LYS A 5 -9.22 8.98 14.79
N LEU A 6 -8.00 8.54 15.14
CA LEU A 6 -7.45 7.25 14.74
C LEU A 6 -8.14 6.10 15.53
N SER A 7 -9.45 5.98 15.35
CA SER A 7 -10.29 5.02 16.06
C SER A 7 -9.89 3.58 15.74
N GLY A 8 -9.46 2.84 16.76
CA GLY A 8 -8.98 1.45 16.63
C GLY A 8 -7.46 1.30 16.70
N ILE A 9 -6.69 2.40 16.76
CA ILE A 9 -5.24 2.36 16.98
C ILE A 9 -4.91 2.48 18.47
N SER A 10 -4.19 1.50 19.03
CA SER A 10 -3.78 1.49 20.45
C SER A 10 -2.33 1.94 20.67
N THR A 11 -1.48 1.79 19.65
CA THR A 11 -0.02 1.92 19.77
C THR A 11 0.52 2.89 18.72
N LEU A 12 1.44 3.78 19.11
CA LEU A 12 2.18 4.64 18.19
C LEU A 12 3.67 4.31 18.27
N ILE A 13 4.30 4.07 17.12
CA ILE A 13 5.76 3.90 16.98
C ILE A 13 6.28 5.06 16.13
N HIS A 14 7.33 5.76 16.60
CA HIS A 14 7.97 6.84 15.86
C HIS A 14 9.47 6.58 15.73
N ILE A 15 9.92 6.36 14.49
CA ILE A 15 11.32 6.25 14.12
C ILE A 15 11.82 7.65 13.74
N GLY A 16 12.96 8.09 14.29
CA GLY A 16 13.46 9.46 14.12
C GLY A 16 12.63 10.47 14.91
N ALA A 17 12.42 10.21 16.21
CA ALA A 17 11.53 11.01 17.04
C ALA A 17 12.03 12.45 17.27
N GLY A 18 13.33 12.72 17.14
CA GLY A 18 13.95 14.03 17.29
C GLY A 18 13.63 14.66 18.65
N GLN A 19 13.01 15.84 18.64
CA GLN A 19 12.51 16.49 19.86
C GLN A 19 11.09 16.05 20.26
N ALA A 20 10.38 15.31 19.40
CA ALA A 20 8.98 14.90 19.54
C ALA A 20 8.08 16.04 20.05
N THR A 21 8.04 17.16 19.34
CA THR A 21 7.31 18.36 19.80
C THR A 21 5.82 18.06 20.02
N GLU A 22 5.27 17.12 19.27
CA GLU A 22 3.89 16.64 19.33
C GLU A 22 3.56 15.66 20.48
N LEU A 23 4.52 15.30 21.35
CA LEU A 23 4.36 14.25 22.37
C LEU A 23 3.11 14.40 23.27
N GLU A 24 2.90 15.58 23.86
CA GLU A 24 1.71 15.87 24.67
C GLU A 24 0.40 15.71 23.88
N ASN A 25 0.41 15.95 22.56
CA ASN A 25 -0.77 15.76 21.71
C ASN A 25 -1.08 14.27 21.54
N TRP A 26 -0.08 13.41 21.28
CA TRP A 26 -0.28 11.96 21.22
C TRP A 26 -0.73 11.37 22.56
N VAL A 27 -0.18 11.85 23.68
CA VAL A 27 -0.65 11.46 25.02
C VAL A 27 -2.13 11.85 25.23
N ASN A 28 -2.52 13.06 24.84
CA ASN A 28 -3.90 13.54 24.96
C ASN A 28 -4.88 12.85 23.98
N GLN A 29 -4.38 12.27 22.88
CA GLN A 29 -5.17 11.44 21.94
C GLN A 29 -5.49 10.05 22.51
N GLY A 30 -4.80 9.61 23.57
CA GLY A 30 -5.14 8.40 24.31
C GLY A 30 -4.49 7.10 23.80
N PHE A 31 -3.35 7.17 23.10
CA PHE A 31 -2.56 5.98 22.80
C PHE A 31 -2.16 5.25 24.09
N ALA A 32 -2.37 3.94 24.13
CA ALA A 32 -2.06 3.07 25.27
C ALA A 32 -0.56 2.72 25.35
N SER A 33 0.15 2.83 24.23
CA SER A 33 1.62 2.70 24.14
C SER A 33 2.17 3.69 23.12
N ILE A 34 3.22 4.41 23.48
CA ILE A 34 3.94 5.36 22.62
C ILE A 34 5.42 5.00 22.67
N VAL A 35 6.01 4.70 21.51
CA VAL A 35 7.39 4.22 21.37
C VAL A 35 8.16 5.23 20.53
N LEU A 36 8.99 6.03 21.19
CA LEU A 36 9.85 7.02 20.55
C LEU A 36 11.24 6.42 20.33
N ILE A 37 11.71 6.40 19.10
CA ILE A 37 13.00 5.82 18.72
C ILE A 37 13.87 6.94 18.16
N GLU A 38 15.00 7.18 18.81
CA GLU A 38 15.87 8.32 18.52
C GLU A 38 17.35 7.92 18.61
N PRO A 39 18.12 7.94 17.51
CA PRO A 39 19.53 7.57 17.54
C PRO A 39 20.44 8.60 18.21
N HIS A 40 20.09 9.90 18.21
CA HIS A 40 20.96 10.94 18.72
C HIS A 40 20.97 10.94 20.27
N PRO A 41 22.10 10.67 20.94
CA PRO A 41 22.12 10.40 22.39
C PRO A 41 21.61 11.58 23.24
N VAL A 42 21.95 12.81 22.85
CA VAL A 42 21.45 14.03 23.51
C VAL A 42 19.92 14.15 23.41
N LEU A 43 19.33 13.94 22.23
CA LEU A 43 17.88 14.00 22.01
C LEU A 43 17.17 12.86 22.71
N ALA A 44 17.67 11.62 22.61
CA ALA A 44 17.14 10.47 23.34
C ALA A 44 17.11 10.71 24.87
N ASN A 45 18.14 11.34 25.44
CA ASN A 45 18.15 11.73 26.84
C ASN A 45 17.15 12.86 27.16
N GLN A 46 17.01 13.87 26.31
CA GLN A 46 15.99 14.92 26.47
C GLN A 46 14.57 14.35 26.42
N LEU A 47 14.29 13.43 25.48
CA LEU A 47 13.02 12.70 25.39
C LEU A 47 12.75 11.91 26.67
N ARG A 48 13.72 11.14 27.18
CA ARG A 48 13.60 10.41 28.46
C ARG A 48 13.32 11.31 29.66
N LEU A 49 13.83 12.55 29.66
CA LEU A 49 13.56 13.52 30.72
C LEU A 49 12.13 14.10 30.60
N ARG A 50 11.70 14.47 29.39
CA ARG A 50 10.36 14.99 29.11
C ARG A 50 9.26 13.93 29.33
N SER A 51 9.54 12.66 29.03
CA SER A 51 8.57 11.57 29.10
C SER A 51 8.37 10.96 30.49
N ARG A 52 9.17 11.32 31.52
CA ARG A 52 9.08 10.71 32.87
C ARG A 52 7.70 10.75 33.53
N LYS A 53 6.87 11.73 33.13
CA LYS A 53 5.48 11.94 33.59
C LYS A 53 4.45 11.07 32.87
N PHE A 54 4.84 10.30 31.84
CA PHE A 54 3.96 9.54 30.96
C PHE A 54 4.36 8.05 30.94
N PRO A 55 3.78 7.19 31.80
CA PRO A 55 4.19 5.78 31.92
C PRO A 55 3.96 4.95 30.65
N GLN A 56 3.12 5.43 29.72
CA GLN A 56 2.89 4.81 28.41
C GLN A 56 3.97 5.16 27.36
N VAL A 57 4.92 6.06 27.66
CA VAL A 57 5.93 6.54 26.71
C VAL A 57 7.28 5.86 26.97
N LYS A 58 7.70 4.99 26.05
CA LYS A 58 8.99 4.30 26.09
C LYS A 58 9.95 4.92 25.06
N VAL A 59 11.16 5.27 25.48
CA VAL A 59 12.19 5.88 24.61
C VAL A 59 13.30 4.87 24.34
N VAL A 60 13.59 4.63 23.06
CA VAL A 60 14.61 3.70 22.56
C VAL A 60 15.74 4.52 21.92
N GLU A 61 16.95 4.37 22.42
CA GLU A 61 18.15 5.02 21.87
C GLU A 61 18.81 4.07 20.88
N SER A 62 18.39 4.17 19.62
CA SER A 62 18.85 3.31 18.53
C SER A 62 18.49 3.93 17.18
N ALA A 63 19.33 3.71 16.17
CA ALA A 63 18.95 3.93 14.77
C ALA A 63 18.24 2.68 14.24
N ILE A 64 17.22 2.85 13.39
CA ILE A 64 16.58 1.72 12.72
C ILE A 64 17.08 1.65 11.29
N THR A 65 17.70 0.52 10.95
CA THR A 65 18.26 0.21 9.62
C THR A 65 18.51 -1.30 9.57
N GLU A 66 18.53 -1.89 8.38
CA GLU A 66 18.80 -3.33 8.20
C GLU A 66 20.31 -3.67 8.12
N ARG A 67 21.15 -2.65 8.32
CA ARG A 67 22.63 -2.65 8.20
C ARG A 67 23.30 -3.03 9.54
N ALA A 68 24.61 -2.82 9.67
CA ALA A 68 25.43 -3.36 10.77
C ALA A 68 25.01 -2.88 12.18
N GLU A 69 25.20 -3.74 13.21
CA GLU A 69 24.75 -3.57 14.62
C GLU A 69 25.23 -2.29 15.32
N LEU A 70 26.28 -1.66 14.78
CA LEU A 70 26.75 -0.32 15.13
C LEU A 70 26.94 0.48 13.84
N SER A 71 26.59 1.77 13.86
CA SER A 71 26.78 2.69 12.73
C SER A 71 27.21 4.08 13.21
N GLU A 72 27.76 4.89 12.31
CA GLU A 72 28.01 6.31 12.57
C GLU A 72 26.74 7.13 12.24
N LEU A 73 26.21 7.83 13.24
CA LEU A 73 25.29 8.95 13.02
C LEU A 73 26.14 10.20 12.76
N TYR A 74 26.01 10.77 11.57
CA TYR A 74 26.61 12.04 11.19
C TYR A 74 25.70 13.19 11.66
N ASP A 75 26.24 14.11 12.45
CA ASP A 75 25.54 15.27 12.98
C ASP A 75 26.16 16.57 12.45
N TYR A 76 25.34 17.56 12.11
CA TYR A 76 25.72 18.69 11.26
C TYR A 76 25.45 20.04 11.94
N THR A 77 26.07 21.11 11.42
CA THR A 77 25.92 22.48 11.95
C THR A 77 24.49 23.03 11.92
N ILE A 78 23.55 22.35 11.25
CA ILE A 78 22.13 22.63 11.25
C ILE A 78 21.40 21.49 11.97
N SER A 79 20.84 21.80 13.14
CA SER A 79 20.09 20.85 13.98
C SER A 79 18.94 20.20 13.23
N GLY A 80 18.79 18.87 13.38
CA GLY A 80 17.72 18.09 12.76
C GLY A 80 18.08 17.44 11.43
N LEU A 81 19.26 17.71 10.87
CA LEU A 81 19.78 17.07 9.65
C LEU A 81 20.70 15.87 9.92
N ALA A 82 20.61 15.28 11.11
CA ALA A 82 21.44 14.13 11.49
C ALA A 82 20.98 12.85 10.78
N SER A 83 21.91 12.06 10.24
CA SER A 83 21.62 10.88 9.41
C SER A 83 22.68 9.80 9.54
N LEU A 84 22.35 8.55 9.22
CA LEU A 84 23.31 7.46 9.00
C LEU A 84 23.97 7.54 7.60
N ARG A 85 23.41 8.32 6.69
CA ARG A 85 23.88 8.51 5.31
C ARG A 85 24.64 9.82 5.16
N GLN A 86 25.55 9.87 4.19
CA GLN A 86 26.18 11.15 3.84
C GLN A 86 25.24 12.04 3.03
N PRO A 87 25.41 13.38 3.06
CA PRO A 87 24.50 14.30 2.39
C PRO A 87 24.91 14.47 0.93
N THR A 88 23.96 14.32 0.03
CA THR A 88 24.11 14.40 -1.43
C THR A 88 23.45 15.67 -1.94
N GLY A 89 22.13 15.65 -2.21
CA GLY A 89 21.33 16.82 -2.57
C GLY A 89 21.33 17.91 -1.49
N LEU A 90 21.40 17.52 -0.21
CA LEU A 90 21.38 18.44 0.92
C LEU A 90 22.48 19.52 0.89
N LYS A 91 23.66 19.21 0.32
CA LYS A 91 24.78 20.16 0.15
C LYS A 91 24.51 21.23 -0.90
N GLN A 92 23.52 21.03 -1.77
CA GLN A 92 23.10 22.00 -2.78
C GLN A 92 22.15 23.04 -2.17
N ILE A 93 21.24 22.58 -1.30
CA ILE A 93 20.33 23.44 -0.51
C ILE A 93 21.14 24.23 0.54
N PHE A 94 22.08 23.57 1.22
CA PHE A 94 22.92 24.15 2.27
C PHE A 94 24.41 24.07 1.92
N PRO A 95 24.95 24.98 1.08
CA PRO A 95 26.38 25.02 0.75
C PRO A 95 27.33 25.22 1.95
N GLY A 96 26.81 25.77 3.05
CA GLY A 96 27.53 25.92 4.32
C GLY A 96 27.40 24.75 5.29
N LEU A 97 26.77 23.63 4.90
CA LEU A 97 26.57 22.47 5.78
C LEU A 97 27.93 21.82 6.11
N GLN A 98 28.28 21.81 7.40
CA GLN A 98 29.51 21.19 7.91
C GLN A 98 29.15 20.10 8.91
N LEU A 99 29.95 19.03 8.94
CA LEU A 99 29.83 17.99 9.95
C LEU A 99 30.28 18.57 11.31
N ALA A 100 29.36 18.65 12.26
CA ALA A 100 29.64 19.14 13.60
C ALA A 100 30.22 18.03 14.48
N GLN A 101 29.62 16.83 14.43
CA GLN A 101 30.02 15.69 15.26
C GLN A 101 29.69 14.35 14.57
N ARG A 102 30.25 13.25 15.08
CA ARG A 102 29.76 11.90 14.83
C ARG A 102 29.45 11.21 16.15
N TYR A 103 28.43 10.36 16.14
CA TYR A 103 28.11 9.48 17.25
C TYR A 103 28.12 8.03 16.76
N THR A 104 28.80 7.13 17.46
CA THR A 104 28.60 5.69 17.26
C THR A 104 27.29 5.31 17.92
N VAL A 105 26.31 4.87 17.14
CA VAL A 105 24.96 4.54 17.61
C VAL A 105 24.68 3.05 17.44
N VAL A 106 23.90 2.49 18.37
CA VAL A 106 23.36 1.13 18.29
C VAL A 106 22.30 1.09 17.21
N THR A 107 22.33 0.08 16.34
CA THR A 107 21.26 -0.15 15.35
C THR A 107 20.33 -1.28 15.79
N CYS A 108 19.14 -1.30 15.20
CA CYS A 108 18.14 -2.33 15.42
C CYS A 108 17.30 -2.50 14.14
N ARG A 109 16.94 -3.73 13.78
CA ARG A 109 16.09 -3.98 12.60
C ARG A 109 14.65 -3.54 12.84
N LEU A 110 13.95 -3.18 11.78
CA LEU A 110 12.53 -2.78 11.89
C LEU A 110 11.70 -3.91 12.52
N ALA A 111 11.88 -5.15 12.04
CA ALA A 111 11.18 -6.32 12.58
C ALA A 111 11.48 -6.61 14.07
N GLN A 112 12.67 -6.25 14.58
CA GLN A 112 13.00 -6.40 16.00
C GLN A 112 12.26 -5.38 16.86
N ILE A 113 12.14 -4.13 16.39
CA ILE A 113 11.30 -3.12 17.03
C ILE A 113 9.84 -3.54 17.05
N VAL A 114 9.26 -3.93 15.90
CA VAL A 114 7.81 -4.23 15.85
C VAL A 114 7.46 -5.46 16.69
N ASN A 115 8.33 -6.48 16.77
CA ASN A 115 8.06 -7.65 17.62
C ASN A 115 8.29 -7.43 19.13
N HIS A 116 9.12 -6.45 19.55
CA HIS A 116 9.33 -6.15 20.99
C HIS A 116 8.48 -4.98 21.52
N TYR A 117 8.11 -4.03 20.64
CA TYR A 117 7.46 -2.77 21.00
C TYR A 117 6.14 -2.51 20.26
N GLY A 118 5.86 -3.25 19.19
CA GLY A 118 4.65 -3.09 18.39
C GLY A 118 3.40 -3.70 19.02
N PRO A 119 2.26 -3.63 18.30
CA PRO A 119 0.99 -4.13 18.79
C PRO A 119 0.95 -5.67 18.80
N SER A 120 0.10 -6.23 19.67
CA SER A 120 -0.38 -7.61 19.54
C SER A 120 -1.02 -7.83 18.16
N PRO A 121 -1.07 -9.06 17.61
CA PRO A 121 -1.64 -9.32 16.28
C PRO A 121 -3.10 -8.84 16.09
N GLU A 122 -3.91 -8.83 17.15
CA GLU A 122 -5.29 -8.34 17.14
C GLU A 122 -5.41 -6.81 17.26
N GLN A 123 -4.30 -6.12 17.55
CA GLN A 123 -4.23 -4.67 17.71
C GLN A 123 -3.58 -4.01 16.50
N LYS A 124 -3.97 -2.76 16.21
CA LYS A 124 -3.35 -1.96 15.15
C LYS A 124 -2.54 -0.79 15.71
N ALA A 125 -1.45 -0.48 15.03
CA ALA A 125 -0.56 0.64 15.35
C ALA A 125 -0.57 1.75 14.29
N HIS A 126 -0.09 2.92 14.69
CA HIS A 126 0.37 3.97 13.80
C HIS A 126 1.91 3.96 13.76
N LEU A 127 2.49 4.04 12.57
CA LEU A 127 3.94 4.15 12.38
C LEU A 127 4.29 5.55 11.84
N ILE A 128 5.23 6.24 12.48
CA ILE A 128 5.84 7.46 11.95
C ILE A 128 7.27 7.13 11.51
N ILE A 129 7.56 7.27 10.22
CA ILE A 129 8.90 7.12 9.65
C ILE A 129 9.45 8.53 9.41
N ALA A 130 10.51 8.91 10.12
CA ALA A 130 11.19 10.20 9.97
C ALA A 130 12.72 10.06 10.08
N ALA A 131 13.26 8.96 9.53
CA ALA A 131 14.68 8.62 9.59
C ALA A 131 15.39 9.12 8.32
N ALA A 132 15.84 10.37 8.35
CA ALA A 132 16.47 11.05 7.21
C ALA A 132 17.57 10.21 6.54
N GLY A 133 17.35 9.79 5.28
CA GLY A 133 18.26 8.97 4.48
C GLY A 133 18.10 7.45 4.62
N GLU A 134 17.31 6.96 5.59
CA GLU A 134 16.96 5.53 5.76
C GLU A 134 15.50 5.23 5.35
N GLU A 135 14.71 6.23 4.92
CA GLU A 135 13.27 6.05 4.67
C GLU A 135 12.99 4.97 3.59
N ALA A 136 13.84 4.86 2.58
CA ALA A 136 13.74 3.87 1.52
C ALA A 136 13.99 2.44 2.04
N ASP A 137 15.14 2.21 2.70
CA ASP A 137 15.47 0.93 3.35
C ASP A 137 14.38 0.50 4.36
N LEU A 138 13.79 1.46 5.10
CA LEU A 138 12.72 1.20 6.07
C LEU A 138 11.37 0.86 5.43
N VAL A 139 11.00 1.53 4.33
CA VAL A 139 9.78 1.19 3.57
C VAL A 139 9.93 -0.20 2.96
N ASP A 140 11.07 -0.50 2.33
CA ASP A 140 11.32 -1.81 1.74
C ASP A 140 11.38 -2.94 2.79
N ALA A 141 12.02 -2.69 3.95
CA ALA A 141 12.01 -3.63 5.07
C ALA A 141 10.61 -3.87 5.63
N LEU A 142 9.73 -2.86 5.64
CA LEU A 142 8.33 -3.02 6.06
C LEU A 142 7.53 -3.85 5.04
N LEU A 143 7.68 -3.54 3.74
CA LEU A 143 6.99 -4.20 2.64
C LEU A 143 7.41 -5.67 2.46
N GLN A 144 8.66 -6.02 2.77
CA GLN A 144 9.17 -7.39 2.75
C GLN A 144 8.85 -8.19 4.02
N SER A 145 8.12 -7.60 4.99
CA SER A 145 7.83 -8.21 6.28
C SER A 145 6.36 -8.62 6.45
N ASP A 146 6.14 -9.63 7.29
CA ASP A 146 4.83 -10.01 7.85
C ASP A 146 4.24 -8.95 8.81
N GLN A 147 4.96 -7.85 9.05
CA GLN A 147 4.57 -6.80 9.98
C GLN A 147 3.72 -5.69 9.32
N LEU A 148 3.65 -5.63 7.99
CA LEU A 148 2.95 -4.58 7.23
C LEU A 148 1.48 -4.41 7.65
N GLU A 149 0.79 -5.53 7.91
CA GLU A 149 -0.62 -5.56 8.33
C GLU A 149 -0.86 -5.06 9.77
N ARG A 150 0.18 -4.97 10.60
CA ARG A 150 0.06 -4.50 12.00
C ARG A 150 -0.17 -2.99 12.08
N PHE A 151 0.11 -2.27 11.00
CA PHE A 151 -0.10 -0.83 10.90
C PHE A 151 -1.39 -0.52 10.15
N LEU A 152 -2.28 0.25 10.76
CA LEU A 152 -3.48 0.75 10.09
C LEU A 152 -3.18 2.06 9.34
N SER A 153 -2.17 2.81 9.78
CA SER A 153 -1.71 4.01 9.09
C SER A 153 -0.22 4.28 9.30
N ILE A 154 0.39 4.91 8.31
CA ILE A 154 1.81 5.30 8.28
C ILE A 154 1.88 6.80 8.01
N SER A 155 2.59 7.55 8.84
CA SER A 155 3.03 8.91 8.53
C SER A 155 4.48 8.85 8.04
N LEU A 156 4.69 9.09 6.75
CA LEU A 156 6.02 9.22 6.17
C LEU A 156 6.44 10.69 6.18
N LYS A 157 7.49 11.04 6.94
CA LYS A 157 8.20 12.32 6.87
C LYS A 157 9.48 12.07 6.06
N ALA A 158 9.57 12.67 4.87
CA ALA A 158 10.64 12.42 3.89
C ALA A 158 10.90 13.66 3.03
N SER A 159 11.99 13.68 2.26
CA SER A 159 12.30 14.76 1.32
C SER A 159 11.63 14.59 -0.05
N ILE A 160 11.29 15.71 -0.69
CA ILE A 160 10.65 15.75 -2.01
C ILE A 160 11.61 15.24 -3.09
N GLU A 161 12.88 15.61 -2.99
CA GLU A 161 14.00 15.13 -3.82
C GLU A 161 15.03 14.33 -2.97
N PRO A 162 15.91 13.50 -3.56
CA PRO A 162 16.95 12.78 -2.82
C PRO A 162 18.02 13.68 -2.18
N LEU A 163 17.97 13.84 -0.85
CA LEU A 163 18.92 14.71 -0.12
C LEU A 163 20.13 13.97 0.49
N TYR A 164 20.04 12.66 0.68
CA TYR A 164 21.08 11.81 1.27
C TYR A 164 21.49 10.63 0.36
N GLU A 165 22.58 9.95 0.70
CA GLU A 165 23.12 8.81 -0.04
C GLU A 165 22.18 7.60 -0.02
N GLY A 166 21.65 7.24 -1.19
CA GLY A 166 20.65 6.17 -1.33
C GLY A 166 19.25 6.54 -0.85
N ALA A 167 18.96 7.83 -0.63
CA ALA A 167 17.59 8.30 -0.43
C ALA A 167 16.82 8.30 -1.75
N GLU A 168 15.49 8.20 -1.66
CA GLU A 168 14.55 8.29 -2.79
C GLU A 168 13.58 9.46 -2.57
N PRO A 169 13.01 10.05 -3.63
CA PRO A 169 12.00 11.09 -3.48
C PRO A 169 10.73 10.48 -2.86
N ALA A 170 10.10 11.22 -1.93
CA ALA A 170 8.93 10.73 -1.20
C ALA A 170 7.77 10.25 -2.12
N SER A 171 7.66 10.79 -3.33
CA SER A 171 6.69 10.36 -4.35
C SER A 171 6.83 8.88 -4.77
N GLN A 172 8.04 8.33 -4.78
CA GLN A 172 8.27 6.91 -5.05
C GLN A 172 7.93 6.04 -3.83
N LEU A 173 8.30 6.48 -2.63
CA LEU A 173 8.02 5.78 -1.37
C LEU A 173 6.52 5.70 -1.06
N VAL A 174 5.78 6.80 -1.27
CA VAL A 174 4.32 6.84 -1.19
C VAL A 174 3.71 5.84 -2.15
N LYS A 175 4.14 5.82 -3.42
CA LYS A 175 3.61 4.89 -4.42
C LYS A 175 3.84 3.42 -4.01
N ARG A 176 5.02 3.06 -3.52
CA ARG A 176 5.30 1.68 -3.05
C ARG A 176 4.32 1.24 -1.96
N LEU A 177 3.94 2.14 -1.05
CA LEU A 177 2.93 1.87 -0.02
C LEU A 177 1.51 1.77 -0.59
N GLU A 178 1.15 2.58 -1.59
CA GLU A 178 -0.16 2.53 -2.29
C GLU A 178 -0.35 1.24 -3.10
N ASP A 179 0.69 0.84 -3.83
CA ASP A 179 0.79 -0.45 -4.54
C ASP A 179 0.65 -1.63 -3.55
N ALA A 180 1.10 -1.46 -2.30
CA ALA A 180 1.01 -2.42 -1.20
C ALA A 180 -0.25 -2.31 -0.31
N GLY A 181 -1.32 -1.66 -0.79
CA GLY A 181 -2.63 -1.67 -0.13
C GLY A 181 -2.95 -0.48 0.79
N TYR A 182 -2.06 0.51 0.89
CA TYR A 182 -2.39 1.78 1.54
C TYR A 182 -3.08 2.75 0.56
N GLU A 183 -3.64 3.83 1.11
CA GLU A 183 -4.19 4.97 0.37
C GLU A 183 -3.73 6.27 1.04
N LEU A 184 -3.26 7.25 0.25
CA LEU A 184 -2.86 8.57 0.74
C LEU A 184 -4.08 9.38 1.22
N LYS A 185 -4.14 9.68 2.52
CA LYS A 185 -5.27 10.42 3.14
C LYS A 185 -5.02 11.92 3.28
N SER A 186 -3.78 12.35 3.47
CA SER A 186 -3.43 13.78 3.48
C SER A 186 -1.93 14.01 3.26
N THR A 187 -1.60 15.13 2.63
CA THR A 187 -0.23 15.66 2.53
C THR A 187 -0.09 16.96 3.31
N LYS A 188 1.11 17.24 3.79
CA LYS A 188 1.48 18.48 4.47
C LYS A 188 2.93 18.81 4.14
N ALA A 189 3.17 20.00 3.57
CA ALA A 189 4.53 20.52 3.47
C ALA A 189 5.07 20.81 4.88
N ILE A 190 6.34 20.50 5.12
CA ILE A 190 7.08 20.93 6.31
C ILE A 190 7.78 22.25 5.97
N ASP A 191 8.43 22.30 4.81
CA ASP A 191 9.06 23.47 4.20
C ASP A 191 9.08 23.31 2.65
N SER A 192 10.10 23.81 1.96
CA SER A 192 10.28 23.71 0.51
C SER A 192 10.79 22.34 0.03
N ASP A 193 11.40 21.54 0.91
CA ASP A 193 12.22 20.39 0.54
C ASP A 193 11.79 19.11 1.28
N TRP A 194 11.10 19.23 2.43
CA TRP A 194 10.50 18.13 3.19
C TRP A 194 8.97 18.21 3.28
N GLY A 195 8.35 17.03 3.33
CA GLY A 195 6.92 16.86 3.53
C GLY A 195 6.56 15.74 4.50
N GLU A 196 5.27 15.67 4.82
CA GLU A 196 4.62 14.66 5.65
C GLU A 196 3.41 14.10 4.88
N TRP A 197 3.42 12.79 4.62
CA TRP A 197 2.37 12.04 3.93
C TRP A 197 1.73 11.08 4.92
N LEU A 198 0.42 11.24 5.19
CA LEU A 198 -0.36 10.31 5.99
C LEU A 198 -1.07 9.32 5.06
N LEU A 199 -0.67 8.05 5.13
CA LEU A 199 -1.28 6.94 4.42
C LEU A 199 -2.07 6.07 5.41
N GLN A 200 -3.18 5.49 4.96
CA GLN A 200 -3.99 4.57 5.76
C GLN A 200 -4.29 3.31 4.93
N ARG A 201 -4.20 2.14 5.57
CA ARG A 201 -4.52 0.84 4.95
C ARG A 201 -6.04 0.68 4.87
N ASP A 202 -6.54 0.23 3.73
CA ASP A 202 -7.96 -0.12 3.57
C ASP A 202 -8.17 -1.63 3.77
N PRO A 203 -8.77 -2.08 4.89
CA PRO A 203 -9.00 -3.50 5.13
C PRO A 203 -9.99 -4.12 4.13
N LEU A 204 -10.85 -3.33 3.47
CA LEU A 204 -11.73 -3.83 2.42
C LEU A 204 -10.95 -4.15 1.13
N LYS A 205 -9.88 -3.40 0.83
CA LYS A 205 -8.97 -3.67 -0.29
C LYS A 205 -8.19 -4.96 -0.06
N ASP A 206 -7.70 -5.17 1.17
CA ASP A 206 -7.04 -6.42 1.60
C ASP A 206 -7.99 -7.63 1.48
N GLU A 207 -9.22 -7.52 2.02
CA GLU A 207 -10.20 -8.61 1.99
C GLU A 207 -10.67 -8.92 0.56
N LEU A 208 -10.87 -7.90 -0.28
CA LEU A 208 -11.22 -8.05 -1.70
C LEU A 208 -10.10 -8.74 -2.49
N GLN A 209 -8.84 -8.34 -2.29
CA GLN A 209 -7.69 -8.97 -2.96
C GLN A 209 -7.48 -10.42 -2.51
N ARG A 210 -7.70 -10.72 -1.22
CA ARG A 210 -7.71 -12.09 -0.69
C ARG A 210 -8.83 -12.94 -1.29
N LEU A 211 -10.05 -12.41 -1.40
CA LEU A 211 -11.18 -13.11 -2.03
C LEU A 211 -10.91 -13.37 -3.53
N GLN A 212 -10.25 -12.45 -4.23
CA GLN A 212 -9.83 -12.65 -5.62
C GLN A 212 -8.82 -13.79 -5.77
N GLN A 213 -7.77 -13.85 -4.94
CA GLN A 213 -6.81 -14.96 -4.96
C GLN A 213 -7.47 -16.31 -4.60
N GLN A 214 -8.36 -16.33 -3.61
CA GLN A 214 -9.13 -17.53 -3.28
C GLN A 214 -10.05 -17.97 -4.43
N PHE A 215 -10.60 -17.02 -5.18
CA PHE A 215 -11.42 -17.31 -6.36
C PHE A 215 -10.58 -17.90 -7.51
N GLU A 216 -9.46 -17.28 -7.89
CA GLU A 216 -8.57 -17.80 -8.93
C GLU A 216 -7.99 -19.18 -8.59
N GLN A 217 -7.65 -19.43 -7.32
CA GLN A 217 -7.21 -20.74 -6.86
C GLN A 217 -8.33 -21.78 -7.00
N ILE A 218 -9.55 -21.46 -6.57
CA ILE A 218 -10.70 -22.37 -6.69
C ILE A 218 -11.03 -22.64 -8.16
N GLU A 219 -11.00 -21.64 -9.06
CA GLU A 219 -11.21 -21.88 -10.50
C GLU A 219 -10.13 -22.79 -11.10
N THR A 220 -8.88 -22.66 -10.65
CA THR A 220 -7.76 -23.51 -11.10
C THR A 220 -7.94 -24.96 -10.64
N GLU A 221 -8.18 -25.19 -9.34
CA GLU A 221 -8.44 -26.52 -8.77
C GLU A 221 -9.67 -27.18 -9.41
N LEU A 222 -10.70 -26.40 -9.72
CA LEU A 222 -11.93 -26.85 -10.39
C LEU A 222 -11.68 -27.29 -11.85
N ALA A 223 -10.82 -26.57 -12.58
CA ALA A 223 -10.44 -26.91 -13.95
C ALA A 223 -9.59 -28.19 -14.02
N GLU A 224 -8.63 -28.36 -13.09
CA GLU A 224 -7.83 -29.58 -12.99
C GLU A 224 -8.69 -30.81 -12.68
N GLN A 225 -9.60 -30.71 -11.70
CA GLN A 225 -10.52 -31.81 -11.37
C GLN A 225 -11.46 -32.16 -12.54
N HIS A 226 -11.98 -31.16 -13.26
CA HIS A 226 -12.84 -31.42 -14.44
C HIS A 226 -12.08 -32.17 -15.55
N SER A 227 -10.84 -31.77 -15.82
CA SER A 227 -9.99 -32.44 -16.83
C SER A 227 -9.66 -33.88 -16.43
N HIS A 228 -9.33 -34.12 -15.15
CA HIS A 228 -9.05 -35.46 -14.64
C HIS A 228 -10.29 -36.37 -14.66
N ALA A 229 -11.48 -35.83 -14.35
CA ALA A 229 -12.74 -36.55 -14.44
C ALA A 229 -13.09 -36.95 -15.88
N GLU A 230 -12.95 -36.03 -16.86
CA GLU A 230 -13.18 -36.34 -18.28
C GLU A 230 -12.21 -37.39 -18.82
N TYR A 231 -10.92 -37.28 -18.49
CA TYR A 231 -9.92 -38.30 -18.84
C TYR A 231 -10.30 -39.70 -18.30
N THR A 232 -10.72 -39.77 -17.04
CA THR A 232 -11.10 -41.02 -16.37
C THR A 232 -12.36 -41.63 -16.98
N VAL A 233 -13.38 -40.82 -17.29
CA VAL A 233 -14.62 -41.27 -17.97
C VAL A 233 -14.32 -41.83 -19.36
N ASN A 234 -13.47 -41.16 -20.14
CA ASN A 234 -13.08 -41.64 -21.47
C ASN A 234 -12.33 -42.98 -21.40
N ALA A 235 -11.36 -43.11 -20.47
CA ALA A 235 -10.60 -44.35 -20.29
C ALA A 235 -11.51 -45.53 -19.89
N LEU A 236 -12.44 -45.33 -18.96
CA LEU A 236 -13.42 -46.35 -18.55
C LEU A 236 -14.40 -46.72 -19.69
N GLN A 237 -14.73 -45.78 -20.57
CA GLN A 237 -15.55 -46.05 -21.75
C GLN A 237 -14.81 -46.86 -22.81
N GLU A 238 -13.51 -46.61 -23.03
CA GLU A 238 -12.68 -47.47 -23.87
C GLU A 238 -12.55 -48.89 -23.29
N GLU A 239 -12.25 -49.03 -21.99
CA GLU A 239 -12.13 -50.34 -21.33
C GLU A 239 -13.45 -51.14 -21.34
N LEU A 240 -14.58 -50.49 -21.06
CA LEU A 240 -15.91 -51.11 -21.18
C LEU A 240 -16.18 -51.57 -22.62
N THR A 241 -15.83 -50.76 -23.62
CA THR A 241 -16.02 -51.11 -25.03
C THR A 241 -15.18 -52.33 -25.43
N GLN A 242 -13.91 -52.39 -24.98
CA GLN A 242 -13.05 -53.56 -25.20
C GLN A 242 -13.59 -54.81 -24.49
N THR A 243 -14.13 -54.67 -23.28
CA THR A 243 -14.64 -55.81 -22.51
C THR A 243 -15.96 -56.32 -23.08
N GLN A 244 -16.84 -55.44 -23.57
CA GLN A 244 -18.06 -55.82 -24.31
C GLN A 244 -17.74 -56.53 -25.64
N LEU A 245 -16.73 -56.08 -26.38
CA LEU A 245 -16.25 -56.77 -27.58
C LEU A 245 -15.69 -58.17 -27.25
N ALA A 246 -14.91 -58.28 -26.17
CA ALA A 246 -14.39 -59.55 -25.68
C ALA A 246 -15.53 -60.51 -25.27
N GLN A 247 -16.50 -60.06 -24.47
CA GLN A 247 -17.68 -60.83 -24.09
C GLN A 247 -18.44 -61.34 -25.32
N LYS A 248 -18.77 -60.46 -26.26
CA LYS A 248 -19.50 -60.82 -27.49
C LYS A 248 -18.75 -61.85 -28.34
N SER A 249 -17.41 -61.81 -28.34
CA SER A 249 -16.58 -62.83 -28.99
C SER A 249 -16.64 -64.19 -28.28
N ALA A 250 -16.65 -64.20 -26.94
CA ALA A 250 -16.77 -65.41 -26.14
C ALA A 250 -18.16 -66.06 -26.28
N GLU A 251 -19.24 -65.26 -26.22
CA GLU A 251 -20.62 -65.70 -26.49
C GLU A 251 -20.76 -66.29 -27.89
N THR A 252 -20.17 -65.65 -28.90
CA THR A 252 -20.16 -66.15 -30.28
C THR A 252 -19.42 -67.49 -30.38
N ARG A 253 -18.27 -67.63 -29.70
CA ARG A 253 -17.51 -68.89 -29.67
C ARG A 253 -18.27 -70.00 -28.93
N GLN A 254 -18.93 -69.69 -27.81
CA GLN A 254 -19.79 -70.64 -27.08
C GLN A 254 -20.97 -71.10 -27.95
N ALA A 255 -21.66 -70.18 -28.63
CA ALA A 255 -22.77 -70.50 -29.53
C ALA A 255 -22.33 -71.33 -30.74
N GLN A 256 -21.08 -71.20 -31.19
CA GLN A 256 -20.49 -72.06 -32.22
C GLN A 256 -20.12 -73.45 -31.67
N LEU A 257 -19.49 -73.53 -30.49
CA LEU A 257 -19.15 -74.80 -29.84
C LEU A 257 -20.40 -75.65 -29.55
N GLU A 258 -21.52 -75.04 -29.14
CA GLU A 258 -22.77 -75.77 -28.91
C GLU A 258 -23.39 -76.28 -30.23
N LYS A 259 -23.20 -75.58 -31.36
CA LYS A 259 -23.59 -76.08 -32.70
C LYS A 259 -22.71 -77.26 -33.14
N GLU A 260 -21.40 -77.16 -32.96
CA GLU A 260 -20.43 -78.22 -33.29
C GLU A 260 -20.72 -79.48 -32.45
N LYS A 261 -20.95 -79.31 -31.15
CA LYS A 261 -21.36 -80.36 -30.20
C LYS A 261 -22.71 -81.00 -30.53
N THR A 262 -23.73 -80.21 -30.88
CA THR A 262 -25.06 -80.77 -31.24
C THR A 262 -25.04 -81.49 -32.59
N GLU A 263 -24.19 -81.10 -33.53
CA GLU A 263 -24.01 -81.84 -34.79
C GLU A 263 -23.24 -83.16 -34.57
N LEU A 264 -22.18 -83.16 -33.77
CA LEU A 264 -21.48 -84.39 -33.35
C LEU A 264 -22.38 -85.33 -32.53
N ALA A 265 -23.30 -84.80 -31.73
CA ALA A 265 -24.32 -85.62 -31.05
C ALA A 265 -25.26 -86.33 -32.04
N LYS A 266 -25.71 -85.64 -33.10
CA LYS A 266 -26.49 -86.26 -34.19
C LYS A 266 -25.67 -87.35 -34.89
N GLN A 267 -24.42 -87.06 -35.25
CA GLN A 267 -23.54 -88.02 -35.92
C GLN A 267 -23.32 -89.29 -35.07
N ASN A 268 -23.05 -89.14 -33.77
CA ASN A 268 -22.98 -90.27 -32.83
C ASN A 268 -24.30 -91.07 -32.77
N SER A 269 -25.45 -90.39 -32.73
CA SER A 269 -26.76 -91.07 -32.73
C SER A 269 -27.06 -91.83 -34.02
N ALA A 270 -26.65 -91.28 -35.18
CA ALA A 270 -26.78 -91.92 -36.49
C ALA A 270 -25.84 -93.13 -36.61
N LEU A 271 -24.57 -93.00 -36.22
CA LEU A 271 -23.62 -94.13 -36.15
C LEU A 271 -24.14 -95.25 -35.25
N GLN A 272 -24.72 -94.90 -34.09
CA GLN A 272 -25.32 -95.87 -33.16
C GLN A 272 -26.53 -96.59 -33.76
N ALA A 273 -27.39 -95.90 -34.53
CA ALA A 273 -28.48 -96.52 -35.26
C ALA A 273 -27.97 -97.46 -36.38
N THR A 274 -26.92 -97.08 -37.11
CA THR A 274 -26.27 -97.92 -38.13
C THR A 274 -25.68 -99.20 -37.53
N VAL A 275 -24.99 -99.12 -36.39
CA VAL A 275 -24.51 -100.30 -35.64
C VAL A 275 -25.68 -101.22 -35.28
N GLN A 276 -26.80 -100.65 -34.82
CA GLN A 276 -27.96 -101.42 -34.41
C GLN A 276 -28.68 -102.08 -35.61
N ALA A 277 -28.70 -101.44 -36.78
CA ALA A 277 -29.19 -102.02 -38.03
C ALA A 277 -28.32 -103.19 -38.51
N HIS A 278 -27.00 -103.02 -38.57
CA HIS A 278 -26.08 -104.10 -38.96
C HIS A 278 -26.14 -105.31 -38.01
N ALA A 279 -26.38 -105.09 -36.71
CA ALA A 279 -26.63 -106.16 -35.76
C ALA A 279 -27.92 -106.95 -36.07
N GLN A 280 -29.00 -106.27 -36.51
CA GLN A 280 -30.24 -106.92 -36.95
C GLN A 280 -30.10 -107.64 -38.29
N ASP A 281 -29.31 -107.12 -39.23
CA ASP A 281 -29.09 -107.80 -40.52
C ASP A 281 -28.20 -109.04 -40.36
N LEU A 282 -27.20 -109.00 -39.48
CA LEU A 282 -26.44 -110.18 -39.06
C LEU A 282 -27.32 -111.25 -38.39
N GLN A 283 -28.37 -110.83 -37.67
CA GLN A 283 -29.35 -111.74 -37.06
C GLN A 283 -30.21 -112.41 -38.14
N LYS A 284 -30.80 -111.65 -39.07
CA LYS A 284 -31.58 -112.19 -40.21
C LYS A 284 -30.76 -113.14 -41.08
N ALA A 285 -29.50 -112.83 -41.35
CA ALA A 285 -28.62 -113.66 -42.17
C ALA A 285 -28.39 -115.05 -41.54
N LYS A 286 -28.29 -115.13 -40.19
CA LYS A 286 -28.23 -116.41 -39.48
C LYS A 286 -29.54 -117.18 -39.56
N GLU A 287 -30.68 -116.49 -39.44
CA GLU A 287 -32.01 -117.10 -39.49
C GLU A 287 -32.33 -117.69 -40.88
N GLN A 288 -31.92 -117.01 -41.96
CA GLN A 288 -32.03 -117.54 -43.33
C GLN A 288 -31.16 -118.80 -43.56
N LEU A 289 -29.97 -118.85 -42.95
CA LEU A 289 -29.06 -120.00 -43.06
C LEU A 289 -29.65 -121.25 -42.37
N VAL A 290 -30.38 -121.07 -41.26
CA VAL A 290 -31.13 -122.15 -40.60
C VAL A 290 -32.27 -122.67 -41.49
N GLN A 291 -32.97 -121.79 -42.21
CA GLN A 291 -34.09 -122.19 -43.08
C GLN A 291 -33.67 -123.01 -44.30
N GLN A 292 -32.45 -122.89 -44.81
CA GLN A 292 -31.95 -123.76 -45.89
C GLN A 292 -31.52 -125.16 -45.40
N GLY A 293 -31.44 -125.40 -44.09
CA GLY A 293 -31.00 -126.68 -43.52
C GLY A 293 -32.06 -127.80 -43.52
N THR A 294 -33.32 -127.52 -43.88
CA THR A 294 -34.45 -128.46 -43.67
C THR A 294 -34.61 -129.54 -44.74
N LEU A 295 -33.55 -129.90 -45.47
CA LEU A 295 -33.54 -130.93 -46.53
C LEU A 295 -33.13 -132.32 -46.03
N GLN A 296 -33.23 -132.57 -44.72
CA GLN A 296 -32.70 -133.78 -44.08
C GLN A 296 -33.78 -134.80 -43.64
N GLU A 297 -35.06 -134.43 -43.62
CA GLU A 297 -36.15 -135.31 -43.17
C GLU A 297 -36.59 -136.34 -44.23
N GLU A 298 -36.51 -136.01 -45.52
CA GLU A 298 -36.95 -136.90 -46.62
C GLU A 298 -36.07 -138.16 -46.77
N LEU A 299 -34.79 -138.07 -46.40
CA LEU A 299 -33.84 -139.20 -46.42
C LEU A 299 -34.33 -140.39 -45.55
N THR A 300 -35.08 -140.08 -44.48
CA THR A 300 -35.61 -141.06 -43.51
C THR A 300 -36.69 -141.97 -44.12
N GLN A 301 -37.43 -141.52 -45.14
CA GLN A 301 -38.46 -142.33 -45.81
C GLN A 301 -37.84 -143.38 -46.74
N ALA A 302 -36.74 -143.05 -47.41
CA ALA A 302 -36.05 -143.99 -48.31
C ALA A 302 -35.51 -145.24 -47.56
N GLN A 303 -35.09 -145.08 -46.30
CA GLN A 303 -34.53 -146.17 -45.48
C GLN A 303 -35.56 -147.23 -45.07
N LEU A 304 -36.86 -146.88 -44.99
CA LEU A 304 -37.92 -147.85 -44.69
C LEU A 304 -38.20 -148.81 -45.85
N ALA A 305 -37.94 -148.41 -47.09
CA ALA A 305 -38.07 -149.27 -48.27
C ALA A 305 -36.98 -150.35 -48.36
N GLN A 306 -35.85 -150.18 -47.68
CA GLN A 306 -34.76 -151.18 -47.67
C GLN A 306 -35.08 -152.40 -46.78
N LYS A 307 -35.88 -152.19 -45.72
CA LYS A 307 -36.17 -153.20 -44.69
C LYS A 307 -37.14 -154.30 -45.13
N SER A 308 -37.91 -154.07 -46.19
CA SER A 308 -38.78 -155.08 -46.81
C SER A 308 -37.99 -156.11 -47.63
N ALA A 309 -36.87 -155.72 -48.24
CA ALA A 309 -35.99 -156.63 -48.98
C ALA A 309 -35.35 -157.68 -48.06
N GLU A 310 -34.91 -157.27 -46.87
CA GLU A 310 -34.36 -158.17 -45.83
C GLU A 310 -35.38 -159.25 -45.42
N THR A 311 -36.68 -158.95 -45.48
CA THR A 311 -37.75 -159.86 -45.06
C THR A 311 -37.95 -161.01 -46.06
N LEU A 312 -37.89 -160.77 -47.38
CA LEU A 312 -37.90 -161.85 -48.37
C LEU A 312 -36.63 -162.72 -48.28
N GLN A 313 -35.48 -162.10 -48.00
CA GLN A 313 -34.21 -162.83 -47.89
C GLN A 313 -34.21 -163.82 -46.70
N ALA A 314 -34.93 -163.50 -45.62
CA ALA A 314 -35.14 -164.40 -44.47
C ALA A 314 -36.07 -165.60 -44.78
N GLN A 315 -36.99 -165.49 -45.75
CA GLN A 315 -37.80 -166.62 -46.20
C GLN A 315 -36.99 -167.59 -47.08
N LEU A 316 -36.12 -167.06 -47.94
CA LEU A 316 -35.32 -167.84 -48.90
C LEU A 316 -34.24 -168.72 -48.20
N GLU A 317 -33.69 -168.30 -47.06
CA GLU A 317 -32.85 -169.16 -46.20
C GLU A 317 -33.64 -170.21 -45.40
N LYS A 318 -34.95 -169.99 -45.19
CA LYS A 318 -35.81 -170.95 -44.48
C LYS A 318 -36.12 -172.18 -45.34
N GLU A 319 -36.35 -171.99 -46.64
CA GLU A 319 -36.53 -173.10 -47.59
C GLU A 319 -35.22 -173.86 -47.85
N LYS A 320 -34.07 -173.15 -47.94
CA LYS A 320 -32.73 -173.77 -48.01
C LYS A 320 -32.44 -174.69 -46.82
N THR A 321 -32.80 -174.28 -45.61
CA THR A 321 -32.53 -175.06 -44.39
C THR A 321 -33.49 -176.25 -44.21
N GLU A 322 -34.67 -176.21 -44.82
CA GLU A 322 -35.55 -177.38 -44.98
C GLU A 322 -34.95 -178.38 -45.99
N LEU A 323 -34.47 -177.90 -47.14
CA LEU A 323 -33.85 -178.71 -48.20
C LEU A 323 -32.56 -179.41 -47.72
N ALA A 324 -31.74 -178.73 -46.92
CA ALA A 324 -30.50 -179.27 -46.35
C ALA A 324 -30.73 -180.44 -45.36
N LYS A 325 -31.87 -180.44 -44.63
CA LYS A 325 -32.25 -181.54 -43.73
C LYS A 325 -32.69 -182.80 -44.49
N GLN A 326 -33.34 -182.65 -45.64
CA GLN A 326 -33.74 -183.80 -46.46
C GLN A 326 -32.53 -184.46 -47.14
N ASN A 327 -31.58 -183.65 -47.63
CA ASN A 327 -30.41 -184.13 -48.35
C ASN A 327 -29.45 -184.95 -47.45
N SER A 328 -29.36 -184.61 -46.16
CA SER A 328 -28.51 -185.31 -45.18
C SER A 328 -29.10 -186.63 -44.66
N ALA A 329 -30.41 -186.85 -44.77
CA ALA A 329 -31.05 -188.12 -44.39
C ALA A 329 -30.97 -189.20 -45.48
N LEU A 330 -31.00 -188.80 -46.76
CA LEU A 330 -31.05 -189.76 -47.88
C LEU A 330 -29.67 -190.38 -48.18
N GLN A 331 -28.60 -189.60 -48.02
CA GLN A 331 -27.23 -189.99 -48.38
C GLN A 331 -26.67 -191.15 -47.53
N ALA A 332 -27.16 -191.33 -46.29
CA ALA A 332 -26.78 -192.43 -45.41
C ALA A 332 -27.51 -193.76 -45.71
N THR A 333 -28.62 -193.73 -46.46
CA THR A 333 -29.57 -194.87 -46.53
C THR A 333 -29.43 -195.68 -47.82
N VAL A 334 -29.17 -195.03 -48.96
CA VAL A 334 -29.13 -195.72 -50.28
C VAL A 334 -27.82 -196.48 -50.51
N GLN A 335 -26.72 -196.13 -49.82
CA GLN A 335 -25.43 -196.83 -49.97
C GLN A 335 -25.49 -198.30 -49.48
N ALA A 336 -26.47 -198.66 -48.64
CA ALA A 336 -26.76 -200.04 -48.27
C ALA A 336 -27.55 -200.83 -49.34
N HIS A 337 -28.27 -200.15 -50.25
CA HIS A 337 -29.09 -200.78 -51.28
C HIS A 337 -28.34 -201.12 -52.59
N ALA A 338 -27.10 -200.64 -52.74
CA ALA A 338 -26.26 -200.85 -53.93
C ALA A 338 -25.80 -202.30 -54.16
N GLN A 339 -26.04 -203.22 -53.20
CA GLN A 339 -25.71 -204.66 -53.33
C GLN A 339 -26.94 -205.57 -53.43
N GLY A 340 -28.14 -205.00 -53.66
CA GLY A 340 -29.38 -205.76 -53.78
C GLY A 340 -29.55 -206.49 -55.12
N LEU A 341 -30.28 -205.85 -56.04
CA LEU A 341 -30.88 -206.41 -57.25
C LEU A 341 -30.88 -205.32 -58.34
N GLN A 342 -30.49 -205.51 -59.60
CA GLN A 342 -29.98 -206.68 -60.36
C GLN A 342 -30.93 -207.89 -60.54
N LYS A 343 -32.21 -207.75 -60.20
CA LYS A 343 -33.33 -208.51 -60.81
C LYS A 343 -34.48 -207.53 -61.02
N ALA A 344 -35.15 -207.62 -62.18
CA ALA A 344 -36.31 -206.82 -62.61
C ALA A 344 -36.19 -205.28 -62.39
N LYS A 345 -35.94 -204.44 -63.40
CA LYS A 345 -35.89 -204.63 -64.86
C LYS A 345 -37.15 -205.25 -65.51
N GLU A 346 -38.33 -204.71 -65.22
CA GLU A 346 -39.49 -204.80 -66.12
C GLU A 346 -40.53 -203.71 -65.79
N GLN A 347 -41.11 -203.09 -66.84
CA GLN A 347 -42.21 -202.09 -66.81
C GLN A 347 -41.90 -200.70 -66.17
N LEU A 348 -42.63 -199.61 -66.45
CA LEU A 348 -42.94 -198.91 -67.72
C LEU A 348 -43.55 -197.50 -67.39
N VAL A 349 -43.12 -196.38 -68.03
CA VAL A 349 -43.93 -195.25 -68.62
C VAL A 349 -44.93 -194.44 -67.67
N GLN A 350 -45.16 -193.10 -67.69
CA GLN A 350 -45.28 -192.06 -68.76
C GLN A 350 -45.00 -190.57 -68.29
N GLN A 351 -45.39 -189.55 -69.11
CA GLN A 351 -45.12 -188.07 -69.08
C GLN A 351 -45.82 -187.26 -67.96
N GLY A 352 -45.66 -185.93 -67.71
CA GLY A 352 -45.01 -184.73 -68.36
C GLY A 352 -44.93 -183.55 -67.32
N THR A 353 -45.02 -182.21 -67.51
CA THR A 353 -44.87 -181.11 -68.54
C THR A 353 -45.68 -179.88 -68.01
N LEU A 354 -45.35 -178.56 -67.96
CA LEU A 354 -44.33 -177.57 -68.43
C LEU A 354 -43.99 -176.59 -67.25
N GLN A 355 -43.11 -175.55 -67.20
CA GLN A 355 -42.29 -174.70 -68.10
C GLN A 355 -42.90 -173.35 -68.61
N GLU A 356 -42.62 -172.20 -67.94
CA GLU A 356 -42.94 -170.80 -68.41
C GLU A 356 -42.06 -169.63 -67.85
N GLU A 357 -41.32 -169.77 -66.74
CA GLU A 357 -40.88 -168.63 -65.90
C GLU A 357 -39.61 -167.84 -66.32
N LEU A 358 -38.79 -168.32 -67.26
CA LEU A 358 -37.40 -167.84 -67.42
C LEU A 358 -37.24 -166.38 -67.89
N THR A 359 -38.26 -165.81 -68.53
CA THR A 359 -38.14 -164.58 -69.34
C THR A 359 -38.18 -163.28 -68.51
N GLN A 360 -38.69 -163.29 -67.28
CA GLN A 360 -38.85 -162.08 -66.46
C GLN A 360 -37.54 -161.59 -65.81
N ALA A 361 -36.66 -162.50 -65.40
CA ALA A 361 -35.51 -162.17 -64.54
C ALA A 361 -34.48 -161.22 -65.19
N GLN A 362 -34.33 -161.25 -66.51
CA GLN A 362 -33.24 -160.55 -67.21
C GLN A 362 -33.49 -159.04 -67.43
N LEU A 363 -34.72 -158.56 -67.31
CA LEU A 363 -35.05 -157.13 -67.49
C LEU A 363 -34.77 -156.29 -66.24
N ALA A 364 -34.90 -156.87 -65.04
CA ALA A 364 -34.80 -156.14 -63.77
C ALA A 364 -33.36 -155.70 -63.41
N GLN A 365 -32.34 -156.42 -63.88
CA GLN A 365 -30.94 -156.13 -63.51
C GLN A 365 -30.42 -154.83 -64.14
N LYS A 366 -30.85 -154.52 -65.38
CA LYS A 366 -30.27 -153.44 -66.19
C LYS A 366 -30.73 -152.02 -65.80
N SER A 367 -31.85 -151.90 -65.09
CA SER A 367 -32.33 -150.61 -64.57
C SER A 367 -31.59 -150.18 -63.29
N ALA A 368 -31.21 -151.14 -62.44
CA ALA A 368 -30.51 -150.87 -61.17
C ALA A 368 -29.15 -150.17 -61.38
N GLU A 369 -28.33 -150.69 -62.32
CA GLU A 369 -27.02 -150.12 -62.67
C GLU A 369 -27.13 -148.66 -63.16
N THR A 370 -28.23 -148.33 -63.86
CA THR A 370 -28.46 -146.98 -64.40
C THR A 370 -28.80 -145.97 -63.31
N LEU A 371 -29.62 -146.35 -62.32
CA LEU A 371 -29.95 -145.47 -61.18
C LEU A 371 -28.74 -145.17 -60.29
N GLN A 372 -27.89 -146.17 -60.04
CA GLN A 372 -26.74 -146.01 -59.14
C GLN A 372 -25.70 -145.03 -59.69
N ALA A 373 -25.49 -144.99 -61.01
CA ALA A 373 -24.60 -144.04 -61.67
C ALA A 373 -25.09 -142.57 -61.56
N GLN A 374 -26.41 -142.35 -61.60
CA GLN A 374 -27.01 -141.02 -61.45
C GLN A 374 -26.87 -140.50 -60.01
N LEU A 375 -27.12 -141.36 -59.01
CA LEU A 375 -27.13 -140.98 -57.60
C LEU A 375 -25.75 -140.52 -57.07
N GLU A 376 -24.65 -141.12 -57.54
CA GLU A 376 -23.30 -140.64 -57.21
C GLU A 376 -22.93 -139.32 -57.91
N LYS A 377 -23.48 -139.05 -59.10
CA LYS A 377 -23.32 -137.75 -59.77
C LYS A 377 -23.98 -136.64 -58.96
N ASP A 378 -25.23 -136.86 -58.53
CA ASP A 378 -26.01 -135.86 -57.81
C ASP A 378 -25.41 -135.55 -56.42
N LYS A 379 -24.85 -136.56 -55.73
CA LYS A 379 -24.02 -136.36 -54.52
C LYS A 379 -22.82 -135.44 -54.77
N ALA A 380 -22.08 -135.67 -55.84
CA ALA A 380 -20.88 -134.90 -56.16
C ALA A 380 -21.22 -133.43 -56.49
N GLU A 381 -22.35 -133.20 -57.16
CA GLU A 381 -22.84 -131.86 -57.46
C GLU A 381 -23.34 -131.13 -56.19
N LEU A 382 -24.08 -131.82 -55.31
CA LEU A 382 -24.52 -131.27 -54.02
C LEU A 382 -23.33 -130.91 -53.10
N ALA A 383 -22.31 -131.77 -53.02
CA ALA A 383 -21.10 -131.50 -52.24
C ALA A 383 -20.35 -130.26 -52.74
N LYS A 384 -20.31 -130.05 -54.06
CA LYS A 384 -19.70 -128.88 -54.69
C LYS A 384 -20.49 -127.59 -54.42
N GLN A 385 -21.83 -127.66 -54.40
CA GLN A 385 -22.69 -126.54 -54.04
C GLN A 385 -22.51 -126.14 -52.55
N ASN A 386 -22.49 -127.12 -51.64
CA ASN A 386 -22.28 -126.86 -50.21
C ASN A 386 -20.91 -126.21 -49.93
N ALA A 387 -19.84 -126.65 -50.60
CA ALA A 387 -18.52 -126.02 -50.47
C ALA A 387 -18.50 -124.56 -50.99
N ALA A 388 -19.24 -124.27 -52.06
CA ALA A 388 -19.37 -122.91 -52.60
C ALA A 388 -20.21 -121.98 -51.70
N LEU A 389 -21.28 -122.49 -51.08
CA LEU A 389 -22.04 -121.75 -50.07
C LEU A 389 -21.16 -121.43 -48.85
N GLN A 390 -20.47 -122.42 -48.29
CA GLN A 390 -19.64 -122.22 -47.10
C GLN A 390 -18.56 -121.15 -47.32
N ALA A 391 -17.82 -121.21 -48.44
CA ALA A 391 -16.83 -120.20 -48.80
C ALA A 391 -17.45 -118.79 -48.96
N THR A 392 -18.69 -118.71 -49.44
CA THR A 392 -19.44 -117.44 -49.57
C THR A 392 -19.87 -116.90 -48.20
N VAL A 393 -20.32 -117.76 -47.29
CA VAL A 393 -20.67 -117.41 -45.91
C VAL A 393 -19.45 -116.88 -45.15
N ASP A 394 -18.32 -117.60 -45.21
CA ASP A 394 -17.09 -117.20 -44.52
C ASP A 394 -16.56 -115.84 -45.01
N ALA A 395 -16.65 -115.58 -46.31
CA ALA A 395 -16.33 -114.27 -46.90
C ALA A 395 -17.24 -113.14 -46.38
N HIS A 396 -18.56 -113.37 -46.29
CA HIS A 396 -19.50 -112.38 -45.73
C HIS A 396 -19.27 -112.14 -44.25
N VAL A 397 -18.98 -113.20 -43.46
CA VAL A 397 -18.67 -113.07 -42.02
C VAL A 397 -17.39 -112.24 -41.80
N GLN A 398 -16.35 -112.44 -42.61
CA GLN A 398 -15.13 -111.62 -42.54
C GLN A 398 -15.39 -110.16 -42.95
N ALA A 399 -16.17 -109.92 -44.01
CA ALA A 399 -16.53 -108.58 -44.46
C ALA A 399 -17.34 -107.81 -43.40
N ILE A 400 -18.37 -108.43 -42.82
CA ILE A 400 -19.19 -107.85 -41.74
C ILE A 400 -18.33 -107.60 -40.48
N LYS A 401 -17.42 -108.51 -40.14
CA LYS A 401 -16.52 -108.30 -39.00
C LYS A 401 -15.62 -107.07 -39.22
N LYS A 402 -14.96 -106.96 -40.37
CA LYS A 402 -14.10 -105.81 -40.70
C LYS A 402 -14.89 -104.49 -40.67
N ALA A 403 -16.09 -104.47 -41.22
CA ALA A 403 -16.95 -103.29 -41.20
C ALA A 403 -17.37 -102.90 -39.76
N ASN A 404 -17.68 -103.87 -38.89
CA ASN A 404 -17.99 -103.60 -37.49
C ASN A 404 -16.76 -103.10 -36.70
N ASP A 405 -15.58 -103.65 -36.94
CA ASP A 405 -14.32 -103.22 -36.29
C ASP A 405 -13.98 -101.77 -36.70
N GLU A 406 -14.13 -101.42 -37.99
CA GLU A 406 -13.95 -100.05 -38.50
C GLU A 406 -14.99 -99.06 -37.96
N LEU A 407 -16.27 -99.48 -37.88
CA LEU A 407 -17.37 -98.65 -37.36
C LEU A 407 -17.27 -98.44 -35.84
N ALA A 408 -16.75 -99.41 -35.09
CA ALA A 408 -16.44 -99.28 -33.68
C ALA A 408 -15.33 -98.24 -33.43
N GLN A 409 -14.26 -98.28 -34.24
CA GLN A 409 -13.17 -97.30 -34.16
C GLN A 409 -13.65 -95.87 -34.44
N GLN A 410 -14.52 -95.68 -35.45
CA GLN A 410 -15.13 -94.38 -35.73
C GLN A 410 -15.99 -93.85 -34.57
N LYS A 411 -16.80 -94.74 -33.95
CA LYS A 411 -17.61 -94.38 -32.78
C LYS A 411 -16.76 -93.94 -31.58
N GLU A 412 -15.65 -94.61 -31.32
CA GLU A 412 -14.77 -94.23 -30.21
C GLU A 412 -14.05 -92.90 -30.47
N GLN A 413 -13.58 -92.65 -31.69
CA GLN A 413 -13.03 -91.34 -32.07
C GLN A 413 -14.07 -90.20 -31.94
N ALA A 414 -15.31 -90.42 -32.38
CA ALA A 414 -16.39 -89.44 -32.23
C ALA A 414 -16.79 -89.20 -30.76
N ALA A 415 -16.70 -90.22 -29.89
CA ALA A 415 -16.92 -90.08 -28.46
C ALA A 415 -15.80 -89.27 -27.77
N GLN A 416 -14.54 -89.52 -28.12
CA GLN A 416 -13.38 -88.77 -27.61
C GLN A 416 -13.42 -87.29 -28.05
N GLN A 417 -13.77 -87.01 -29.31
CA GLN A 417 -13.96 -85.65 -29.81
C GLN A 417 -15.10 -84.91 -29.09
N PHE A 418 -16.23 -85.59 -28.86
CA PHE A 418 -17.36 -85.03 -28.13
C PHE A 418 -16.99 -84.68 -26.68
N ALA A 419 -16.23 -85.54 -26.00
CA ALA A 419 -15.74 -85.28 -24.64
C ALA A 419 -14.80 -84.06 -24.58
N ALA A 420 -13.89 -83.90 -25.54
CA ALA A 420 -13.00 -82.74 -25.65
C ALA A 420 -13.80 -81.44 -25.88
N LEU A 421 -14.72 -81.43 -26.86
CA LEU A 421 -15.59 -80.29 -27.14
C LEU A 421 -16.47 -79.90 -25.94
N GLN A 422 -16.93 -80.87 -25.16
CA GLN A 422 -17.71 -80.60 -23.95
C GLN A 422 -16.85 -79.98 -22.84
N SER A 423 -15.57 -80.39 -22.70
CA SER A 423 -14.61 -79.73 -21.80
C SER A 423 -14.33 -78.28 -22.23
N ASP A 424 -14.07 -78.05 -23.52
CA ASP A 424 -13.80 -76.70 -24.06
C ASP A 424 -15.03 -75.79 -23.97
N LEU A 425 -16.24 -76.32 -24.16
CA LEU A 425 -17.49 -75.60 -23.90
C LEU A 425 -17.62 -75.18 -22.43
N THR A 426 -17.41 -76.09 -21.48
CA THR A 426 -17.50 -75.77 -20.05
C THR A 426 -16.46 -74.74 -19.63
N ARG A 427 -15.26 -74.78 -20.24
CA ARG A 427 -14.24 -73.73 -20.06
C ARG A 427 -14.67 -72.39 -20.64
N ALA A 428 -15.18 -72.37 -21.88
CA ALA A 428 -15.69 -71.16 -22.52
C ALA A 428 -16.86 -70.54 -21.74
N GLN A 429 -17.73 -71.36 -21.15
CA GLN A 429 -18.80 -70.91 -20.25
C GLN A 429 -18.24 -70.27 -18.98
N ALA A 430 -17.24 -70.87 -18.34
CA ALA A 430 -16.61 -70.30 -17.14
C ALA A 430 -15.85 -68.99 -17.44
N ASP A 431 -15.15 -68.91 -18.57
CA ASP A 431 -14.47 -67.69 -19.03
C ASP A 431 -15.47 -66.58 -19.41
N ALA A 432 -16.60 -66.93 -20.04
CA ALA A 432 -17.69 -66.00 -20.34
C ALA A 432 -18.41 -65.51 -19.06
N GLU A 433 -18.72 -66.40 -18.10
CA GLU A 433 -19.33 -66.03 -16.82
C GLU A 433 -18.40 -65.16 -15.97
N LYS A 434 -17.08 -65.43 -16.00
CA LYS A 434 -16.07 -64.56 -15.40
C LYS A 434 -16.05 -63.19 -16.08
N LYS A 435 -16.08 -63.12 -17.41
CA LYS A 435 -16.13 -61.86 -18.15
C LYS A 435 -17.43 -61.09 -17.91
N ASN A 436 -18.57 -61.76 -17.76
CA ASN A 436 -19.83 -61.11 -17.40
C ASN A 436 -19.76 -60.49 -15.99
N LYS A 437 -19.10 -61.16 -15.03
CA LYS A 437 -18.86 -60.59 -13.68
C LYS A 437 -17.86 -59.43 -13.68
N GLU A 438 -16.88 -59.45 -14.58
CA GLU A 438 -16.00 -58.29 -14.82
C GLU A 438 -16.79 -57.13 -15.46
N VAL A 439 -17.71 -57.38 -16.40
CA VAL A 439 -18.61 -56.36 -16.98
C VAL A 439 -19.61 -55.83 -15.95
N GLU A 440 -20.25 -56.68 -15.14
CA GLU A 440 -21.13 -56.26 -14.03
C GLU A 440 -20.38 -55.37 -13.03
N LYS A 441 -19.12 -55.72 -12.70
CA LYS A 441 -18.26 -54.90 -11.84
C LYS A 441 -17.94 -53.54 -12.48
N VAL A 442 -17.49 -53.52 -13.74
CA VAL A 442 -17.17 -52.27 -14.46
C VAL A 442 -18.43 -51.43 -14.71
N GLN A 443 -19.61 -52.03 -14.87
CA GLN A 443 -20.89 -51.31 -14.94
C GLN A 443 -21.29 -50.73 -13.57
N ALA A 444 -21.07 -51.45 -12.47
CA ALA A 444 -21.32 -50.93 -11.12
C ALA A 444 -20.34 -49.80 -10.75
N GLU A 445 -19.06 -49.93 -11.12
CA GLU A 445 -18.05 -48.88 -10.96
C GLU A 445 -18.37 -47.67 -11.86
N LEU A 446 -18.70 -47.88 -13.13
CA LEU A 446 -19.15 -46.81 -14.04
C LEU A 446 -20.43 -46.13 -13.54
N GLN A 447 -21.41 -46.86 -13.01
CA GLN A 447 -22.61 -46.25 -12.42
C GLN A 447 -22.26 -45.45 -11.17
N SER A 448 -21.40 -45.97 -10.28
CA SER A 448 -20.94 -45.23 -9.10
C SER A 448 -20.20 -43.95 -9.50
N THR A 449 -19.30 -44.02 -10.47
CA THR A 449 -18.59 -42.86 -11.02
C THR A 449 -19.53 -41.91 -11.78
N GLN A 450 -20.60 -42.40 -12.42
CA GLN A 450 -21.64 -41.54 -13.01
C GLN A 450 -22.49 -40.84 -11.94
N GLU A 451 -22.80 -41.51 -10.83
CA GLU A 451 -23.48 -40.90 -9.69
C GLU A 451 -22.57 -39.89 -8.97
N GLU A 452 -21.27 -40.14 -8.87
CA GLU A 452 -20.29 -39.16 -8.37
C GLU A 452 -20.07 -38.01 -9.35
N LEU A 453 -20.06 -38.26 -10.67
CA LEU A 453 -20.05 -37.23 -11.71
C LEU A 453 -21.33 -36.39 -11.70
N GLN A 454 -22.47 -36.99 -11.34
CA GLN A 454 -23.73 -36.28 -11.18
C GLN A 454 -23.76 -35.45 -9.89
N LYS A 455 -23.34 -36.02 -8.75
CA LYS A 455 -23.19 -35.31 -7.47
C LYS A 455 -22.20 -34.15 -7.58
N THR A 456 -21.08 -34.35 -8.27
CA THR A 456 -20.14 -33.26 -8.59
C THR A 456 -20.75 -32.26 -9.56
N LYS A 457 -21.44 -32.65 -10.66
CA LYS A 457 -22.16 -31.69 -11.53
C LYS A 457 -23.21 -30.87 -10.79
N GLU A 458 -23.93 -31.46 -9.83
CA GLU A 458 -24.89 -30.77 -8.97
C GLU A 458 -24.20 -29.85 -7.96
N TRP A 459 -23.09 -30.28 -7.37
CA TRP A 459 -22.22 -29.43 -6.53
C TRP A 459 -21.64 -28.27 -7.35
N PHE A 460 -21.04 -28.50 -8.51
CA PHE A 460 -20.58 -27.51 -9.49
C PHE A 460 -21.72 -26.54 -9.86
N ALA A 461 -22.94 -27.03 -10.09
CA ALA A 461 -24.09 -26.17 -10.37
C ALA A 461 -24.47 -25.29 -9.16
N SER A 462 -24.37 -25.81 -7.94
CA SER A 462 -24.58 -25.03 -6.71
C SER A 462 -23.45 -24.01 -6.47
N SER A 463 -22.19 -24.42 -6.60
CA SER A 463 -20.99 -23.59 -6.46
C SER A 463 -20.97 -22.49 -7.52
N LYS A 464 -21.26 -22.79 -8.79
CA LYS A 464 -21.39 -21.78 -9.86
C LYS A 464 -22.53 -20.79 -9.60
N LYS A 465 -23.64 -21.25 -9.02
CA LYS A 465 -24.76 -20.38 -8.62
C LYS A 465 -24.41 -19.51 -7.40
N GLN A 466 -23.53 -20.01 -6.52
CA GLN A 466 -22.99 -19.29 -5.37
C GLN A 466 -21.91 -18.28 -5.79
N VAL A 467 -21.06 -18.62 -6.76
CA VAL A 467 -20.17 -17.70 -7.47
C VAL A 467 -20.97 -16.59 -8.14
N MET A 468 -21.97 -16.92 -8.98
CA MET A 468 -22.84 -15.90 -9.61
C MET A 468 -23.56 -14.98 -8.61
N LYS A 469 -23.85 -15.47 -7.40
CA LYS A 469 -24.39 -14.66 -6.31
C LYS A 469 -23.31 -13.73 -5.72
N LEU A 470 -22.10 -14.25 -5.48
CA LEU A 470 -20.97 -13.47 -4.99
C LEU A 470 -20.51 -12.43 -6.03
N GLU A 471 -20.50 -12.74 -7.33
CA GLU A 471 -20.28 -11.78 -8.42
C GLU A 471 -21.31 -10.65 -8.40
N GLN A 472 -22.60 -10.96 -8.18
CA GLN A 472 -23.65 -9.95 -8.04
C GLN A 472 -23.50 -9.10 -6.77
N GLU A 473 -23.05 -9.69 -5.67
CA GLU A 473 -22.85 -8.98 -4.40
C GLU A 473 -21.59 -8.10 -4.44
N LEU A 474 -20.48 -8.61 -5.00
CA LEU A 474 -19.26 -7.88 -5.30
C LEU A 474 -19.53 -6.70 -6.24
N LYS A 475 -20.26 -6.93 -7.34
CA LYS A 475 -20.64 -5.87 -8.28
C LYS A 475 -21.50 -4.78 -7.63
N LYS A 476 -22.47 -5.14 -6.80
CA LYS A 476 -23.28 -4.17 -6.05
C LYS A 476 -22.43 -3.33 -5.09
N GLU A 477 -21.50 -3.97 -4.38
CA GLU A 477 -20.65 -3.27 -3.43
C GLU A 477 -19.61 -2.38 -4.14
N GLN A 478 -19.13 -2.77 -5.34
CA GLN A 478 -18.36 -1.92 -6.24
C GLN A 478 -19.19 -0.70 -6.74
N GLU A 479 -20.41 -0.92 -7.24
CA GLU A 479 -21.31 0.17 -7.70
C GLU A 479 -21.60 1.17 -6.56
N LYS A 480 -21.86 0.67 -5.35
CA LYS A 480 -22.07 1.45 -4.13
C LYS A 480 -20.80 2.19 -3.66
N THR A 481 -19.63 1.56 -3.75
CA THR A 481 -18.35 2.22 -3.45
C THR A 481 -18.07 3.34 -4.45
N GLN A 482 -18.41 3.13 -5.72
CA GLN A 482 -18.28 4.14 -6.77
C GLN A 482 -19.28 5.30 -6.57
N GLN A 483 -20.50 5.03 -6.08
CA GLN A 483 -21.44 6.08 -5.65
C GLN A 483 -20.89 6.88 -4.45
N LEU A 484 -20.42 6.21 -3.39
CA LEU A 484 -19.83 6.87 -2.22
C LEU A 484 -18.59 7.69 -2.58
N SER A 485 -17.78 7.25 -3.54
CA SER A 485 -16.65 8.02 -4.10
C SER A 485 -17.14 9.31 -4.79
N GLN A 486 -18.19 9.22 -5.62
CA GLN A 486 -18.79 10.40 -6.28
C GLN A 486 -19.45 11.35 -5.29
N GLU A 487 -20.12 10.83 -4.25
CA GLU A 487 -20.78 11.63 -3.21
C GLU A 487 -19.74 12.34 -2.33
N ASN A 488 -18.65 11.67 -1.95
CA ASN A 488 -17.51 12.30 -1.28
C ASN A 488 -16.83 13.35 -2.16
N ALA A 489 -16.63 13.10 -3.46
CA ALA A 489 -16.08 14.11 -4.38
C ALA A 489 -17.01 15.34 -4.52
N LEU A 490 -18.33 15.15 -4.46
CA LEU A 490 -19.31 16.23 -4.44
C LEU A 490 -19.27 17.01 -3.11
N LEU A 491 -19.15 16.31 -1.97
CA LEU A 491 -19.02 16.90 -0.63
C LEU A 491 -17.72 17.71 -0.47
N VAL A 492 -16.59 17.18 -0.93
CA VAL A 492 -15.32 17.93 -0.98
C VAL A 492 -15.50 19.18 -1.83
N LYS A 493 -16.12 19.07 -3.02
CA LYS A 493 -16.34 20.21 -3.90
C LYS A 493 -17.27 21.28 -3.28
N THR A 494 -18.35 20.89 -2.60
CA THR A 494 -19.21 21.86 -1.91
C THR A 494 -18.53 22.45 -0.68
N GLN A 495 -17.71 21.68 0.05
CA GLN A 495 -16.89 22.20 1.14
C GLN A 495 -15.87 23.24 0.63
N THR A 496 -15.08 22.95 -0.40
CA THR A 496 -14.14 23.93 -0.99
C THR A 496 -14.89 25.15 -1.53
N THR A 497 -16.09 24.98 -2.08
CA THR A 497 -16.93 26.12 -2.51
C THR A 497 -17.41 26.97 -1.33
N ALA A 498 -17.72 26.35 -0.19
CA ALA A 498 -18.10 27.03 1.05
C ALA A 498 -16.90 27.72 1.73
N GLU A 499 -15.71 27.11 1.69
CA GLU A 499 -14.45 27.68 2.17
C GLU A 499 -14.05 28.91 1.34
N VAL A 500 -14.14 28.83 0.01
CA VAL A 500 -13.96 29.98 -0.89
C VAL A 500 -15.04 31.05 -0.66
N GLY A 501 -16.29 30.66 -0.40
CA GLY A 501 -17.37 31.58 -0.04
C GLY A 501 -17.15 32.29 1.30
N LEU A 502 -16.60 31.59 2.29
CA LEU A 502 -16.20 32.14 3.59
C LEU A 502 -15.02 33.10 3.44
N ALA A 503 -13.98 32.72 2.70
CA ALA A 503 -12.85 33.62 2.41
C ALA A 503 -13.30 34.89 1.68
N GLN A 504 -14.20 34.79 0.70
CA GLN A 504 -14.79 35.95 0.03
C GLN A 504 -15.67 36.81 0.95
N LEU A 505 -16.35 36.20 1.93
CA LEU A 505 -17.13 36.92 2.93
C LEU A 505 -16.21 37.66 3.92
N GLU A 506 -15.12 37.02 4.34
CA GLU A 506 -14.10 37.57 5.22
C GLU A 506 -13.35 38.73 4.54
N ASP A 507 -12.89 38.56 3.30
CA ASP A 507 -12.32 39.65 2.49
C ASP A 507 -13.29 40.83 2.36
N ARG A 508 -14.58 40.56 2.11
CA ARG A 508 -15.60 41.61 1.97
C ARG A 508 -15.91 42.30 3.31
N MET A 509 -15.85 41.57 4.42
CA MET A 509 -15.96 42.13 5.76
C MET A 509 -14.74 42.99 6.11
N ASN A 510 -13.53 42.52 5.78
CA ASN A 510 -12.28 43.27 5.94
C ASN A 510 -12.26 44.54 5.07
N GLN A 511 -12.77 44.49 3.84
CA GLN A 511 -12.96 45.67 2.98
C GLN A 511 -13.97 46.66 3.57
N LEU A 512 -15.08 46.18 4.14
CA LEU A 512 -16.06 47.03 4.82
C LEU A 512 -15.47 47.68 6.09
N PHE A 513 -14.74 46.93 6.91
CA PHE A 513 -14.03 47.49 8.07
C PHE A 513 -12.91 48.46 7.66
N ALA A 514 -12.19 48.22 6.57
CA ALA A 514 -11.20 49.15 6.03
C ALA A 514 -11.86 50.45 5.54
N GLN A 515 -13.00 50.36 4.83
CA GLN A 515 -13.78 51.54 4.42
C GLN A 515 -14.34 52.31 5.62
N GLN A 516 -14.91 51.60 6.61
CA GLN A 516 -15.46 52.23 7.81
C GLN A 516 -14.36 52.87 8.66
N THR A 517 -13.20 52.23 8.79
CA THR A 517 -12.02 52.79 9.45
C THR A 517 -11.51 54.01 8.69
N ALA A 518 -11.45 53.98 7.36
CA ALA A 518 -11.07 55.15 6.55
C ALA A 518 -12.07 56.32 6.70
N GLN A 519 -13.38 56.04 6.76
CA GLN A 519 -14.41 57.06 7.02
C GLN A 519 -14.30 57.64 8.42
N ILE A 520 -14.08 56.82 9.45
CA ILE A 520 -13.82 57.28 10.83
C ILE A 520 -12.53 58.11 10.88
N GLN A 521 -11.45 57.65 10.24
CA GLN A 521 -10.18 58.38 10.15
C GLN A 521 -10.36 59.72 9.44
N GLN A 522 -11.17 59.80 8.37
CA GLN A 522 -11.50 61.06 7.69
C GLN A 522 -12.38 61.97 8.54
N ALA A 523 -13.40 61.45 9.21
CA ALA A 523 -14.30 62.21 10.09
C ALA A 523 -13.54 62.77 11.30
N THR A 524 -12.70 61.96 11.96
CA THR A 524 -11.85 62.38 13.08
C THR A 524 -10.79 63.38 12.62
N ASN A 525 -10.18 63.21 11.45
CA ASN A 525 -9.26 64.20 10.89
C ASN A 525 -9.96 65.52 10.51
N ALA A 526 -11.19 65.48 10.01
CA ALA A 526 -11.98 66.68 9.71
C ALA A 526 -12.40 67.41 10.98
N LEU A 527 -12.89 66.66 11.99
CA LEU A 527 -13.25 67.18 13.30
C LEU A 527 -12.04 67.77 14.03
N GLY A 528 -10.91 67.07 14.06
CA GLY A 528 -9.65 67.56 14.63
C GLY A 528 -9.16 68.83 13.94
N LYS A 529 -9.15 68.87 12.60
CA LYS A 529 -8.82 70.09 11.84
C LYS A 529 -9.79 71.24 12.14
N HIS A 530 -11.08 70.97 12.34
CA HIS A 530 -12.07 71.99 12.67
C HIS A 530 -11.89 72.52 14.10
N VAL A 531 -11.70 71.64 15.09
CA VAL A 531 -11.48 71.99 16.51
C VAL A 531 -10.18 72.79 16.66
N THR A 532 -9.06 72.30 16.11
CA THR A 532 -7.77 73.01 16.17
C THR A 532 -7.85 74.37 15.47
N ARG A 533 -8.53 74.46 14.31
CA ARG A 533 -8.72 75.75 13.60
C ARG A 533 -9.55 76.73 14.42
N SER A 534 -10.64 76.28 15.03
CA SER A 534 -11.49 77.10 15.90
C SER A 534 -10.71 77.62 17.11
N PHE A 535 -9.94 76.75 17.78
CA PHE A 535 -9.14 77.10 18.95
C PHE A 535 -8.02 78.10 18.61
N VAL A 536 -7.32 77.90 17.48
CA VAL A 536 -6.31 78.86 16.98
C VAL A 536 -6.94 80.22 16.65
N GLN A 537 -8.12 80.24 16.01
CA GLN A 537 -8.83 81.48 15.70
C GLN A 537 -9.29 82.22 16.96
N GLN A 538 -9.78 81.51 17.98
CA GLN A 538 -10.11 82.10 19.28
C GLN A 538 -8.86 82.68 19.96
N ARG A 539 -7.75 81.94 20.02
CA ARG A 539 -6.49 82.43 20.62
C ARG A 539 -5.97 83.68 19.93
N GLN A 540 -5.96 83.70 18.59
CA GLN A 540 -5.58 84.87 17.80
C GLN A 540 -6.46 86.08 18.11
N HIS A 541 -7.77 85.90 18.24
CA HIS A 541 -8.69 86.99 18.58
C HIS A 541 -8.41 87.57 19.98
N TYR A 542 -8.22 86.71 21.00
CA TYR A 542 -7.85 87.16 22.35
C TYR A 542 -6.50 87.89 22.37
N GLN A 543 -5.47 87.36 21.69
CA GLN A 543 -4.17 88.03 21.57
C GLN A 543 -4.29 89.40 20.87
N SER A 544 -5.14 89.54 19.84
CA SER A 544 -5.39 90.84 19.18
C SER A 544 -6.10 91.85 20.08
N VAL A 545 -7.07 91.42 20.89
CA VAL A 545 -7.81 92.31 21.82
C VAL A 545 -6.90 92.79 22.96
N LEU A 546 -6.18 91.88 23.61
CA LEU A 546 -5.18 92.24 24.64
C LEU A 546 -4.06 93.11 24.05
N GLY A 547 -3.64 92.81 22.82
CA GLY A 547 -2.63 93.57 22.09
C GLY A 547 -3.04 95.03 21.85
N LEU A 548 -4.30 95.24 21.43
CA LEU A 548 -4.88 96.56 21.23
C LEU A 548 -5.05 97.32 22.56
N GLN A 549 -5.50 96.64 23.63
CA GLN A 549 -5.64 97.26 24.95
C GLN A 549 -4.30 97.78 25.47
N HIS A 550 -3.26 96.94 25.47
CA HIS A 550 -1.93 97.36 25.95
C HIS A 550 -1.39 98.56 25.15
N TYR A 551 -1.54 98.56 23.82
CA TYR A 551 -1.11 99.69 22.98
C TYR A 551 -1.86 100.99 23.28
N LEU A 552 -3.15 100.92 23.65
CA LEU A 552 -3.94 102.08 24.07
C LEU A 552 -3.56 102.59 25.47
N GLU A 553 -3.06 101.72 26.35
CA GLU A 553 -2.64 102.06 27.71
C GLU A 553 -1.19 102.57 27.81
N SER A 554 -0.26 101.98 27.05
CA SER A 554 1.19 102.28 27.13
C SER A 554 1.74 103.06 25.93
N GLY A 555 1.06 103.03 24.77
CA GLY A 555 1.59 103.49 23.49
C GLY A 555 2.59 102.51 22.83
N GLU A 556 2.94 101.41 23.49
CA GLU A 556 3.88 100.40 22.99
C GLU A 556 3.15 99.19 22.39
N GLN A 557 3.67 98.63 21.29
CA GLN A 557 3.17 97.35 20.79
C GLN A 557 3.71 96.21 21.67
N PRO A 558 2.84 95.35 22.23
CA PRO A 558 3.27 94.26 23.08
C PRO A 558 3.98 93.16 22.31
N LEU A 559 4.80 92.40 23.03
CA LEU A 559 5.55 91.26 22.50
C LEU A 559 4.62 90.10 22.13
N ALA A 560 4.87 89.50 20.96
CA ALA A 560 4.07 88.39 20.43
C ALA A 560 4.71 87.03 20.77
N PHE A 561 3.99 86.19 21.50
CA PHE A 561 4.46 84.88 21.99
C PHE A 561 3.77 83.71 21.29
N GLY A 562 4.51 82.60 21.15
CA GLY A 562 4.07 81.36 20.53
C GLY A 562 4.23 81.30 19.00
N GLY A 563 3.95 80.11 18.44
CA GLY A 563 4.28 79.79 17.05
C GLY A 563 5.75 79.41 16.93
N TRP A 564 6.51 80.16 16.12
CA TRP A 564 7.98 80.04 16.04
C TRP A 564 8.72 80.83 17.13
N ALA A 565 8.04 81.73 17.86
CA ALA A 565 8.60 82.40 19.03
C ALA A 565 8.34 81.59 20.31
N ILE A 566 9.20 81.79 21.33
CA ILE A 566 9.08 81.20 22.67
C ILE A 566 7.67 81.31 23.27
N GLY A 567 7.34 80.35 24.15
CA GLY A 567 6.11 80.36 24.94
C GLY A 567 6.04 81.52 25.93
N ALA A 568 4.82 81.86 26.39
CA ALA A 568 4.64 82.90 27.42
C ALA A 568 5.15 82.44 28.79
N ASP A 569 4.99 81.16 29.09
CA ASP A 569 5.51 80.46 30.28
C ASP A 569 7.05 80.41 30.24
N VAL A 570 7.64 80.05 29.10
CA VAL A 570 9.09 80.10 28.82
C VAL A 570 9.63 81.53 29.05
N ALA A 571 8.92 82.54 28.53
CA ALA A 571 9.23 83.96 28.75
C ALA A 571 9.13 84.36 30.23
N SER A 572 8.18 83.81 30.99
CA SER A 572 8.03 84.06 32.43
C SER A 572 9.23 83.54 33.21
N HIS A 573 9.69 82.31 32.95
CA HIS A 573 10.91 81.75 33.57
C HIS A 573 12.16 82.58 33.23
N LEU A 574 12.29 83.07 31.98
CA LEU A 574 13.39 83.97 31.59
C LEU A 574 13.37 85.30 32.35
N VAL A 575 12.21 85.96 32.46
CA VAL A 575 12.07 87.21 33.24
C VAL A 575 12.43 86.97 34.70
N GLN A 576 11.89 85.90 35.30
CA GLN A 576 12.19 85.53 36.68
C GLN A 576 13.69 85.28 36.89
N ALA A 577 14.34 84.54 35.99
CA ALA A 577 15.77 84.27 36.09
C ALA A 577 16.62 85.54 36.00
N LEU A 578 16.26 86.48 35.13
CA LEU A 578 16.92 87.77 34.96
C LEU A 578 16.68 88.73 36.14
N GLU A 579 15.51 88.71 36.79
CA GLU A 579 15.27 89.52 38.00
C GLU A 579 15.88 88.90 39.27
N GLN A 580 16.05 87.58 39.33
CA GLN A 580 16.68 86.88 40.46
C GLN A 580 18.22 86.86 40.42
N HIS A 581 18.84 87.00 39.24
CA HIS A 581 20.29 86.85 39.07
C HIS A 581 20.88 87.95 38.18
N SER A 582 21.97 88.57 38.65
CA SER A 582 22.75 89.51 37.85
C SER A 582 23.65 88.76 36.87
N TYR A 583 23.24 88.70 35.60
CA TYR A 583 24.09 88.20 34.52
C TYR A 583 24.98 89.32 33.96
N ASP A 584 26.25 89.00 33.74
CA ASP A 584 27.22 89.91 33.11
C ASP A 584 27.04 89.93 31.59
N LEU A 585 26.78 88.75 31.02
CA LEU A 585 26.54 88.52 29.60
C LEU A 585 25.34 87.57 29.43
N ILE A 586 24.56 87.83 28.40
CA ILE A 586 23.51 86.95 27.87
C ILE A 586 23.91 86.61 26.43
N ILE A 587 23.99 85.33 26.12
CA ILE A 587 24.20 84.79 24.77
C ILE A 587 22.89 84.17 24.32
N GLU A 588 22.49 84.40 23.07
CA GLU A 588 21.27 83.86 22.51
C GLU A 588 21.54 83.28 21.12
N PHE A 589 21.17 82.02 20.92
CA PHE A 589 21.16 81.34 19.63
C PHE A 589 19.70 81.25 19.15
N GLY A 590 19.35 81.96 18.08
CA GLY A 590 17.97 82.15 17.60
C GLY A 590 17.37 83.46 18.11
N SER A 591 17.06 84.41 17.22
CA SER A 591 16.64 85.76 17.61
C SER A 591 15.13 85.99 17.43
N GLY A 592 14.55 86.89 18.23
CA GLY A 592 13.15 87.28 18.08
C GLY A 592 12.54 87.95 19.30
N THR A 593 11.37 87.47 19.71
CA THR A 593 10.63 87.99 20.87
C THR A 593 11.42 87.87 22.17
N SER A 594 12.17 86.77 22.33
CA SER A 594 13.10 86.52 23.44
C SER A 594 14.16 87.62 23.55
N THR A 595 14.81 87.98 22.44
CA THR A 595 15.82 89.04 22.38
C THR A 595 15.27 90.36 22.90
N ALA A 596 14.08 90.75 22.45
CA ALA A 596 13.42 91.99 22.86
C ALA A 596 12.95 91.94 24.33
N LEU A 597 12.45 90.80 24.80
CA LEU A 597 12.06 90.60 26.19
C LEU A 597 13.26 90.78 27.14
N MET A 598 14.35 90.05 26.90
CA MET A 598 15.56 90.12 27.72
C MET A 598 16.16 91.53 27.71
N ALA A 599 16.18 92.18 26.53
CA ALA A 599 16.65 93.55 26.39
C ALA A 599 15.79 94.56 27.15
N LYS A 600 14.47 94.36 27.22
CA LYS A 600 13.55 95.22 27.97
C LYS A 600 13.77 95.09 29.48
N VAL A 601 13.94 93.87 29.99
CA VAL A 601 14.25 93.62 31.42
C VAL A 601 15.59 94.26 31.80
N ILE A 602 16.66 94.00 31.04
CA ILE A 602 18.00 94.56 31.31
C ILE A 602 17.99 96.09 31.22
N SER A 603 17.31 96.68 30.23
CA SER A 603 17.19 98.14 30.11
C SER A 603 16.49 98.75 31.34
N GLN A 604 15.40 98.14 31.82
CA GLN A 604 14.71 98.59 33.04
C GLN A 604 15.59 98.43 34.30
N GLN A 605 16.35 97.34 34.43
CA GLN A 605 17.29 97.17 35.55
C GLN A 605 18.39 98.25 35.55
N MET A 606 18.96 98.57 34.38
CA MET A 606 19.97 99.63 34.25
C MET A 606 19.40 101.01 34.57
N GLN A 607 18.15 101.29 34.20
CA GLN A 607 17.44 102.53 34.60
C GLN A 607 17.19 102.60 36.11
N ARG A 608 16.72 101.49 36.73
CA ARG A 608 16.54 101.38 38.19
C ARG A 608 17.85 101.64 38.93
N HIS A 609 18.97 101.07 38.47
CA HIS A 609 20.29 101.27 39.08
C HIS A 609 20.85 102.70 38.90
N ASN A 610 20.68 103.33 37.73
CA ASN A 610 21.14 104.71 37.52
C ASN A 610 20.40 105.71 38.42
N ASN A 611 19.10 105.52 38.67
CA ASN A 611 18.36 106.37 39.61
C ASN A 611 18.85 106.22 41.06
N GLY A 612 19.41 105.07 41.45
CA GLY A 612 19.96 104.85 42.78
C GLY A 612 21.27 105.60 43.08
N TYR A 613 22.02 106.02 42.05
CA TYR A 613 23.28 106.77 42.20
C TYR A 613 23.09 108.30 42.20
N ALA A 614 21.85 108.79 42.07
CA ALA A 614 21.56 110.22 41.94
C ALA A 614 21.52 110.99 43.28
N GLU A 615 21.43 110.31 44.43
CA GLU A 615 21.26 110.97 45.74
C GLU A 615 22.58 111.23 46.51
N GLU A 616 23.69 110.54 46.19
CA GLU A 616 24.90 110.54 47.03
C GLU A 616 26.05 111.44 46.53
N LEU A 617 25.78 112.36 45.59
CA LEU A 617 26.76 113.32 45.06
C LEU A 617 26.34 114.79 45.19
N GLN A 618 25.77 115.16 46.34
CA GLN A 618 25.70 116.56 46.79
C GLN A 618 26.81 116.86 47.80
N LEU A 619 27.88 117.51 47.35
CA LEU A 619 28.85 118.18 48.24
C LEU A 619 29.18 119.59 47.74
N ASN A 620 28.43 120.54 48.29
CA ASN A 620 28.77 121.93 48.60
C ASN A 620 29.83 122.65 47.73
N TYR A 621 29.38 123.69 47.04
CA TYR A 621 29.97 125.01 47.28
C TYR A 621 28.86 126.08 47.33
N GLN A 622 28.97 126.99 48.30
CA GLN A 622 28.00 128.07 48.55
C GLN A 622 28.50 129.41 48.01
N ASP A 623 27.56 130.34 47.82
CA ASP A 623 27.68 131.79 47.78
C ASP A 623 28.68 132.46 46.81
N VAL A 624 28.15 133.19 45.81
CA VAL A 624 28.16 134.67 45.79
C VAL A 624 26.88 135.18 45.09
N ASP A 625 26.32 136.30 45.54
CA ASP A 625 25.10 136.93 44.98
C ASP A 625 25.23 137.44 43.53
N THR A 626 24.20 137.23 42.71
CA THR A 626 23.25 138.29 42.27
C THR A 626 22.13 137.74 41.35
N PRO A 627 20.95 138.38 41.28
CA PRO A 627 19.79 137.83 40.56
C PRO A 627 19.62 138.37 39.13
N VAL A 628 19.06 137.56 38.21
CA VAL A 628 17.98 137.97 37.27
C VAL A 628 17.33 136.77 36.56
N ALA A 629 16.06 136.97 36.18
CA ALA A 629 15.07 136.03 35.67
C ALA A 629 15.40 135.19 34.41
N LYS A 630 14.72 134.02 34.31
CA LYS A 630 14.07 133.39 33.11
C LYS A 630 14.89 133.43 31.78
N THR A 631 15.29 132.32 31.16
CA THR A 631 14.46 131.16 30.78
C THR A 631 15.30 129.88 30.51
N GLY A 632 15.02 128.78 31.21
CA GLY A 632 15.71 127.50 30.98
C GLY A 632 15.15 126.70 29.82
N ARG A 633 15.66 126.87 28.58
CA ARG A 633 15.40 125.94 27.45
C ARG A 633 16.36 126.00 26.24
N GLN A 634 17.66 126.30 26.44
CA GLN A 634 18.62 126.35 25.32
C GLN A 634 20.06 125.86 25.61
N ALA A 635 20.36 125.42 26.84
CA ALA A 635 21.72 125.04 27.26
C ALA A 635 21.94 123.51 27.35
N MET A 636 21.44 122.72 26.39
CA MET A 636 21.59 121.25 26.38
C MET A 636 22.08 120.67 25.04
N HIS A 637 22.60 121.51 24.14
CA HIS A 637 23.13 121.10 22.83
C HIS A 637 24.67 120.98 22.77
N GLN A 638 25.39 121.13 23.89
CA GLN A 638 26.85 121.01 23.96
C GLN A 638 27.33 119.89 24.90
N ALA A 639 26.62 118.76 24.91
CA ALA A 639 27.00 117.52 25.61
C ALA A 639 27.12 116.29 24.69
N ARG A 640 26.91 116.44 23.36
CA ARG A 640 27.18 115.39 22.35
C ARG A 640 28.67 115.31 22.03
N GLY A 641 29.46 114.85 22.99
CA GLY A 641 30.94 114.86 22.89
C GLY A 641 31.68 113.79 23.70
N LEU A 642 30.98 112.82 24.30
CA LEU A 642 31.57 111.74 25.12
C LEU A 642 30.88 110.37 24.90
N GLU A 643 30.41 110.08 23.68
CA GLU A 643 29.74 108.79 23.37
C GLU A 643 30.74 107.60 23.24
N ASN A 644 32.06 107.84 23.34
CA ASN A 644 33.11 106.82 23.18
C ASN A 644 33.66 106.28 24.52
N TYR A 645 32.77 105.78 25.39
CA TYR A 645 33.09 104.73 26.35
C TYR A 645 32.01 103.64 26.22
N GLU A 646 32.16 102.78 25.20
CA GLU A 646 31.27 101.65 25.00
C GLU A 646 31.43 100.64 26.15
N LEU A 647 30.53 100.73 27.14
CA LEU A 647 30.23 99.60 27.99
C LEU A 647 29.71 98.47 27.08
N PRO A 648 30.22 97.23 27.21
CA PRO A 648 29.84 96.16 26.31
C PRO A 648 28.34 95.86 26.41
N ARG A 649 27.72 95.59 25.26
CA ARG A 649 26.31 95.24 25.18
C ARG A 649 26.09 93.91 25.91
N ARG A 650 25.13 93.91 26.84
CA ARG A 650 24.90 92.76 27.74
C ARG A 650 24.27 91.56 27.04
N ILE A 651 23.65 91.74 25.87
CA ILE A 651 23.02 90.65 25.10
C ILE A 651 23.72 90.51 23.75
N LEU A 652 24.17 89.30 23.43
CA LEU A 652 24.75 88.90 22.15
C LEU A 652 23.83 87.85 21.51
N SER A 653 23.16 88.21 20.41
CA SER A 653 22.10 87.39 19.80
C SER A 653 22.45 87.02 18.36
N PHE A 654 22.38 85.73 18.03
CA PHE A 654 22.76 85.17 16.73
C PHE A 654 21.54 84.73 15.92
N GLU A 655 21.45 85.21 14.67
CA GLU A 655 20.36 84.91 13.75
C GLU A 655 20.88 84.33 12.42
N GLN A 656 20.23 83.29 11.91
CA GLN A 656 20.61 82.60 10.67
C GLN A 656 19.89 83.17 9.45
N ASP A 657 18.63 83.59 9.59
CA ASP A 657 17.82 84.07 8.48
C ASP A 657 17.84 85.59 8.37
N LYS A 658 18.10 86.07 7.16
CA LYS A 658 18.22 87.49 6.87
C LYS A 658 16.90 88.25 7.11
N ASN A 659 15.74 87.61 6.99
CA ASN A 659 14.44 88.27 7.19
C ASN A 659 14.10 88.37 8.68
N HIS A 660 14.26 87.28 9.43
CA HIS A 660 14.10 87.28 10.89
C HIS A 660 15.07 88.27 11.54
N PHE A 661 16.33 88.33 11.09
CA PHE A 661 17.30 89.33 11.55
C PHE A 661 16.81 90.78 11.36
N GLN A 662 16.19 91.10 10.21
CA GLN A 662 15.62 92.45 10.01
C GLN A 662 14.37 92.68 10.87
N GLN A 663 13.54 91.66 11.12
CA GLN A 663 12.38 91.75 12.00
C GLN A 663 12.79 92.01 13.46
N THR A 664 13.70 91.20 14.01
CA THR A 664 14.26 91.42 15.36
C THR A 664 14.95 92.77 15.47
N LYS A 665 15.72 93.19 14.45
CA LYS A 665 16.35 94.52 14.41
C LYS A 665 15.34 95.67 14.40
N GLN A 666 14.22 95.52 13.70
CA GLN A 666 13.15 96.52 13.67
C GLN A 666 12.38 96.57 15.01
N LEU A 667 12.13 95.42 15.64
CA LEU A 667 11.50 95.33 16.96
C LEU A 667 12.36 95.97 18.06
N LEU A 668 13.67 95.70 18.07
CA LEU A 668 14.61 96.34 18.99
C LEU A 668 14.72 97.85 18.75
N ALA A 669 14.65 98.30 17.49
CA ALA A 669 14.69 99.72 17.17
C ALA A 669 13.40 100.46 17.55
N SER A 670 12.22 99.87 17.35
CA SER A 670 10.93 100.51 17.68
C SER A 670 10.69 100.62 19.19
N GLN A 671 11.25 99.71 19.99
CA GLN A 671 11.23 99.78 21.46
C GLN A 671 12.47 100.47 22.07
N GLY A 672 13.38 101.02 21.26
CA GLY A 672 14.58 101.72 21.74
C GLY A 672 15.66 100.84 22.40
N LEU A 673 15.55 99.51 22.26
CA LEU A 673 16.37 98.51 22.95
C LEU A 673 17.71 98.21 22.25
N SER A 674 17.93 98.73 21.04
CA SER A 674 19.15 98.53 20.23
C SER A 674 20.47 98.89 20.92
N GLY A 675 20.45 99.63 22.03
CA GLY A 675 21.65 99.98 22.80
C GLY A 675 22.20 98.84 23.68
N VAL A 676 21.35 97.90 24.13
CA VAL A 676 21.77 96.80 25.04
C VAL A 676 22.01 95.46 24.33
N VAL A 677 21.68 95.37 23.03
CA VAL A 677 21.80 94.16 22.20
C VAL A 677 22.83 94.34 21.09
N GLU A 678 23.76 93.39 20.96
CA GLU A 678 24.50 93.13 19.73
C GLU A 678 23.81 91.98 18.98
N LEU A 679 23.03 92.32 17.95
CA LEU A 679 22.35 91.36 17.08
C LEU A 679 23.23 91.08 15.87
N VAL A 680 23.58 89.80 15.66
CA VAL A 680 24.53 89.32 14.65
C VAL A 680 23.82 88.43 13.65
N LEU A 681 23.95 88.73 12.36
CA LEU A 681 23.57 87.83 11.27
C LEU A 681 24.70 86.81 11.07
N ALA A 682 24.50 85.58 11.55
CA ALA A 682 25.44 84.49 11.55
C ALA A 682 24.86 83.29 10.76
N PRO A 683 25.17 83.16 9.46
CA PRO A 683 24.73 82.02 8.66
C PRO A 683 25.21 80.69 9.24
N LEU A 684 24.53 79.58 8.89
CA LEU A 684 24.93 78.25 9.35
C LEU A 684 26.13 77.73 8.56
N VAL A 685 27.19 77.36 9.28
CA VAL A 685 28.45 76.80 8.78
C VAL A 685 28.70 75.42 9.42
N PRO A 686 29.55 74.56 8.82
CA PRO A 686 29.92 73.28 9.42
C PRO A 686 30.60 73.48 10.78
N SER A 687 30.02 72.89 11.83
CA SER A 687 30.57 72.90 13.19
C SER A 687 31.83 72.04 13.26
N ARG A 688 32.87 72.52 13.96
CA ARG A 688 34.01 71.68 14.38
C ARG A 688 33.72 70.80 15.61
N PHE A 689 32.57 71.01 16.25
CA PHE A 689 32.09 70.23 17.37
C PHE A 689 30.93 69.37 16.88
N THR A 690 31.21 68.08 16.65
CA THR A 690 30.28 67.06 16.16
C THR A 690 30.48 65.79 16.97
N HIS A 691 29.40 65.08 17.31
CA HIS A 691 29.49 63.85 18.09
C HIS A 691 29.89 62.65 17.21
N ASP A 692 29.51 62.67 15.93
CA ASP A 692 29.94 61.70 14.92
C ASP A 692 31.03 62.33 14.01
N ALA A 693 32.00 61.51 13.61
CA ALA A 693 33.03 61.86 12.64
C ALA A 693 32.53 61.74 11.18
N ALA A 694 31.44 61.03 10.93
CA ALA A 694 30.81 60.90 9.61
C ALA A 694 29.72 61.95 9.33
N HIS A 695 29.16 62.63 10.35
CA HIS A 695 28.11 63.65 10.19
C HIS A 695 28.53 65.02 10.73
N THR A 696 28.78 65.97 9.83
CA THR A 696 29.13 67.35 10.20
C THR A 696 27.89 68.23 10.36
N ALA A 697 27.44 68.41 11.61
CA ALA A 697 26.33 69.30 11.97
C ALA A 697 26.59 70.76 11.54
N LEU A 698 25.53 71.49 11.18
CA LEU A 698 25.60 72.92 10.83
C LEU A 698 25.17 73.79 12.01
N PHE A 699 25.93 74.85 12.32
CA PHE A 699 25.65 75.78 13.42
C PHE A 699 26.05 77.22 13.06
N TYR A 700 25.66 78.21 13.87
CA TYR A 700 25.96 79.63 13.65
C TYR A 700 27.45 79.94 13.47
N ASP A 701 27.80 80.76 12.46
CA ASP A 701 29.10 81.44 12.34
C ASP A 701 29.26 82.52 13.43
N CYS A 702 29.55 82.07 14.65
CA CYS A 702 29.60 82.91 15.85
C CYS A 702 30.96 82.93 16.57
N GLU A 703 31.87 82.02 16.23
CA GLU A 703 33.17 81.83 16.92
C GLU A 703 33.98 83.12 17.07
N ASN A 704 34.06 83.92 15.99
CA ASN A 704 34.81 85.18 15.99
C ASN A 704 34.23 86.21 16.98
N GLN A 705 32.91 86.21 17.17
CA GLN A 705 32.24 87.12 18.12
C GLN A 705 32.35 86.61 19.55
N LEU A 706 32.17 85.31 19.77
CA LEU A 706 32.37 84.67 21.08
C LEU A 706 33.80 84.90 21.59
N ALA A 707 34.81 84.71 20.73
CA ALA A 707 36.20 84.98 21.06
C ALA A 707 36.45 86.46 21.43
N ARG A 708 35.91 87.40 20.64
CA ARG A 708 36.03 88.84 20.86
C ARG A 708 35.38 89.29 22.18
N VAL A 709 34.23 88.72 22.53
CA VAL A 709 33.52 89.04 23.78
C VAL A 709 34.19 88.36 24.99
N ALA A 710 34.74 87.15 24.84
CA ALA A 710 35.44 86.45 25.93
C ALA A 710 36.67 87.22 26.45
N GLN A 711 37.39 87.94 25.58
CA GLN A 711 38.51 88.82 25.96
C GLN A 711 38.11 89.89 26.99
N LEU A 712 36.85 90.35 26.99
CA LEU A 712 36.34 91.33 27.95
C LEU A 712 36.18 90.77 29.38
N TYR A 713 36.16 89.44 29.51
CA TYR A 713 36.01 88.69 30.75
C TYR A 713 37.27 87.88 31.12
N GLU A 714 38.40 88.15 30.47
CA GLU A 714 39.68 87.54 30.81
C GLU A 714 40.11 87.94 32.24
N GLY A 715 40.59 86.97 33.03
CA GLY A 715 40.98 87.17 34.43
C GLY A 715 39.84 87.51 35.41
N ARG A 716 38.57 87.57 34.97
CA ARG A 716 37.40 87.94 35.80
C ARG A 716 36.47 86.74 36.02
N ALA A 717 35.85 86.69 37.19
CA ALA A 717 34.63 85.91 37.38
C ALA A 717 33.49 86.57 36.57
N ALA A 718 32.60 85.77 36.01
CA ALA A 718 31.39 86.23 35.32
C ALA A 718 30.31 85.15 35.38
N ARG A 719 29.04 85.56 35.41
CA ARG A 719 27.87 84.67 35.24
C ARG A 719 27.19 84.97 33.92
N ILE A 720 27.01 83.93 33.10
CA ILE A 720 26.57 84.03 31.71
C ILE A 720 25.29 83.22 31.51
N LEU A 721 24.25 83.86 31.00
CA LEU A 721 23.03 83.17 30.53
C LEU A 721 23.21 82.78 29.06
N VAL A 722 22.77 81.59 28.67
CA VAL A 722 22.77 81.10 27.28
C VAL A 722 21.36 80.61 26.94
N LEU A 723 20.65 81.33 26.07
CA LEU A 723 19.37 80.87 25.53
C LEU A 723 19.61 80.14 24.19
N VAL A 724 18.99 78.97 24.03
CA VAL A 724 19.09 78.13 22.84
C VAL A 724 17.68 77.87 22.30
N ASP A 725 17.27 78.68 21.32
CA ASP A 725 16.01 78.54 20.56
C ASP A 725 16.28 78.24 19.06
N GLY A 726 17.50 78.48 18.59
CA GLY A 726 17.98 78.09 17.26
C GLY A 726 19.22 77.20 17.32
N PRO A 727 19.72 76.72 16.15
CA PRO A 727 19.25 77.06 14.81
C PRO A 727 18.01 76.27 14.36
N PHE A 728 17.29 76.79 13.37
CA PHE A 728 16.27 76.03 12.64
C PHE A 728 16.93 75.19 11.54
N SER A 729 16.78 73.86 11.58
CA SER A 729 17.33 72.94 10.57
C SER A 729 16.40 72.78 9.36
N PRO A 730 16.78 73.21 8.14
CA PRO A 730 15.97 73.00 6.94
C PRO A 730 15.89 71.53 6.49
N LYS A 731 16.70 70.65 7.07
CA LYS A 731 16.70 69.19 6.82
C LYS A 731 16.03 68.39 7.95
N SER A 732 15.48 69.06 8.97
CA SER A 732 15.00 68.43 10.21
C SER A 732 16.05 67.58 10.92
N ASP A 733 17.32 68.01 10.90
CA ASP A 733 18.40 67.42 11.70
C ASP A 733 18.06 67.56 13.19
N PRO A 734 17.87 66.45 13.93
CA PRO A 734 17.44 66.48 15.34
C PRO A 734 18.54 66.94 16.29
N LEU A 735 19.80 66.97 15.86
CA LEU A 735 20.97 67.33 16.69
C LEU A 735 21.50 68.74 16.38
N VAL A 736 20.77 69.54 15.59
CA VAL A 736 21.25 70.83 15.09
C VAL A 736 21.60 71.83 16.20
N ARG A 737 21.00 71.71 17.39
CA ARG A 737 21.29 72.55 18.57
C ARG A 737 22.47 72.03 19.43
N ALA A 738 22.92 70.79 19.23
CA ALA A 738 23.98 70.15 20.02
C ALA A 738 25.31 70.94 20.11
N PRO A 739 25.78 71.64 19.05
CA PRO A 739 27.03 72.41 19.14
C PRO A 739 27.02 73.59 20.12
N ALA A 740 25.85 74.09 20.55
CA ALA A 740 25.74 75.35 21.30
C ALA A 740 26.60 75.38 22.58
N LEU A 741 26.45 74.37 23.45
CA LEU A 741 27.24 74.29 24.69
C LEU A 741 28.74 74.13 24.40
N ALA A 742 29.11 73.36 23.38
CA ALA A 742 30.51 73.16 23.00
C ALA A 742 31.17 74.47 22.52
N GLN A 743 30.44 75.30 21.77
CA GLN A 743 30.93 76.61 21.31
C GLN A 743 31.04 77.62 22.46
N VAL A 744 30.11 77.63 23.42
CA VAL A 744 30.25 78.48 24.62
C VAL A 744 31.41 78.02 25.50
N LEU A 745 31.50 76.71 25.80
CA LEU A 745 32.59 76.13 26.60
C LEU A 745 33.97 76.23 25.93
N GLN A 746 34.07 76.55 24.64
CA GLN A 746 35.35 76.83 23.98
C GLN A 746 36.00 78.15 24.45
N TYR A 747 35.18 79.11 24.88
CA TYR A 747 35.63 80.47 25.25
C TYR A 747 35.32 80.84 26.71
N PHE A 748 34.32 80.21 27.32
CA PHE A 748 33.80 80.55 28.64
C PHE A 748 33.85 79.38 29.65
N SER A 749 34.68 78.36 29.43
CA SER A 749 34.86 77.20 30.33
C SER A 749 35.26 77.53 31.77
N SER A 750 35.80 78.74 32.03
CA SER A 750 36.17 79.22 33.37
C SER A 750 35.08 80.06 34.06
N LYS A 751 33.86 80.12 33.50
CA LYS A 751 32.75 80.96 33.97
C LYS A 751 31.60 80.13 34.51
N HIS A 752 30.74 80.74 35.32
CA HIS A 752 29.45 80.14 35.67
C HIS A 752 28.51 80.33 34.48
N LEU A 753 28.02 79.23 33.92
CA LEU A 753 27.05 79.24 32.83
C LEU A 753 25.69 78.80 33.36
N ASP A 754 24.64 79.46 32.91
CA ASP A 754 23.27 78.96 32.97
C ASP A 754 22.77 78.85 31.53
N ILE A 755 22.37 77.66 31.11
CA ILE A 755 21.88 77.37 29.77
C ILE A 755 20.39 77.05 29.84
N MET A 756 19.60 77.64 28.96
CA MET A 756 18.17 77.37 28.81
C MET A 756 17.86 76.95 27.38
N LEU A 757 17.22 75.79 27.23
CA LEU A 757 16.84 75.18 25.94
C LEU A 757 15.31 75.18 25.80
N ASP A 758 14.76 75.78 24.73
CA ASP A 758 13.32 75.76 24.43
C ASP A 758 12.91 74.52 23.62
N ASP A 759 11.62 74.15 23.76
CA ASP A 759 10.99 73.03 23.03
C ASP A 759 11.58 71.65 23.45
N SER A 760 11.93 71.50 24.73
CA SER A 760 12.72 70.37 25.26
C SER A 760 11.97 69.03 25.31
N LEU A 761 10.65 69.00 25.07
CA LEU A 761 9.88 67.75 24.95
C LEU A 761 10.14 66.98 23.64
N ARG A 762 10.86 67.56 22.67
CA ARG A 762 11.18 66.89 21.40
C ARG A 762 12.26 65.83 21.57
N ASP A 763 12.07 64.67 20.94
CA ASP A 763 13.03 63.55 20.90
C ASP A 763 14.47 63.96 20.51
N GLY A 764 14.62 64.95 19.63
CA GLY A 764 15.92 65.49 19.23
C GLY A 764 16.59 66.33 20.32
N GLU A 765 15.82 67.15 21.04
CA GLU A 765 16.37 67.97 22.13
C GLU A 765 16.75 67.13 23.34
N GLN A 766 16.03 66.03 23.60
CA GLN A 766 16.45 65.04 24.59
C GLN A 766 17.82 64.42 24.26
N GLN A 767 18.15 64.23 22.97
CA GLN A 767 19.47 63.79 22.52
C GLN A 767 20.52 64.91 22.59
N VAL A 768 20.17 66.15 22.27
CA VAL A 768 21.02 67.35 22.46
C VAL A 768 21.48 67.46 23.92
N VAL A 769 20.54 67.34 24.87
CA VAL A 769 20.81 67.37 26.31
C VAL A 769 21.70 66.19 26.73
N GLN A 770 21.48 65.00 26.18
CA GLN A 770 22.31 63.84 26.48
C GLN A 770 23.78 64.06 26.05
N HIS A 771 24.03 64.57 24.85
CA HIS A 771 25.38 64.94 24.41
C HIS A 771 26.01 66.06 25.27
N TRP A 772 25.20 66.95 25.85
CA TRP A 772 25.68 68.00 26.75
C TRP A 772 26.12 67.45 28.12
N ARG A 773 25.43 66.44 28.66
CA ARG A 773 25.86 65.69 29.86
C ARG A 773 27.22 65.03 29.65
N GLU A 774 27.35 64.34 28.52
CA GLU A 774 28.58 63.65 28.12
C GLU A 774 29.75 64.64 27.97
N LEU A 775 29.53 65.77 27.29
CA LEU A 775 30.54 66.83 27.15
C LEU A 775 30.96 67.46 28.50
N CYS A 776 30.03 67.61 29.45
CA CYS A 776 30.36 68.10 30.79
C CYS A 776 31.18 67.07 31.58
N ALA A 777 30.81 65.79 31.51
CA ALA A 777 31.53 64.68 32.13
C ALA A 777 32.95 64.52 31.55
N GLU A 778 33.11 64.55 30.22
CA GLU A 778 34.41 64.49 29.54
C GLU A 778 35.35 65.63 29.96
N ARG A 779 34.81 66.83 30.19
CA ARG A 779 35.57 68.01 30.61
C ARG A 779 35.76 68.11 32.12
N GLY A 780 35.18 67.20 32.91
CA GLY A 780 35.25 67.20 34.38
C GLY A 780 34.51 68.35 35.05
N LEU A 781 33.57 69.00 34.35
CA LEU A 781 32.79 70.13 34.83
C LEU A 781 31.69 69.64 35.79
N GLN A 782 31.24 70.52 36.69
CA GLN A 782 30.03 70.25 37.48
C GLN A 782 28.80 70.81 36.76
N TRP A 783 27.68 70.07 36.76
CA TRP A 783 26.43 70.56 36.22
C TRP A 783 25.21 70.13 37.05
N GLN A 784 24.13 70.89 36.94
CA GLN A 784 22.82 70.60 37.53
C GLN A 784 21.73 70.90 36.50
N GLU A 785 20.70 70.06 36.45
CA GLU A 785 19.60 70.14 35.47
C GLU A 785 18.26 70.33 36.17
N LYS A 786 17.37 71.11 35.58
CA LYS A 786 16.01 71.35 36.06
C LYS A 786 15.05 71.54 34.88
N GLU A 787 14.07 70.65 34.77
CA GLU A 787 12.93 70.84 33.86
C GLU A 787 12.04 72.01 34.31
N LEU A 788 11.55 72.79 33.36
CA LEU A 788 10.67 73.93 33.59
C LEU A 788 9.29 73.64 33.02
N GLU A 789 8.24 73.87 33.82
CA GLU A 789 6.85 73.77 33.39
C GLU A 789 6.55 74.82 32.31
N ALA A 790 6.31 74.36 31.08
CA ALA A 790 5.95 75.16 29.91
C ALA A 790 5.23 74.28 28.87
N ASP A 791 4.40 74.88 28.01
CA ASP A 791 3.54 74.19 27.03
C ASP A 791 4.29 73.24 26.06
N LYS A 792 5.59 73.49 25.83
CA LYS A 792 6.49 72.67 25.00
C LYS A 792 7.64 72.01 25.78
N GLY A 793 7.69 72.22 27.09
CA GLY A 793 8.86 72.04 27.94
C GLY A 793 10.01 73.00 27.63
N ALA A 794 10.73 73.38 28.67
CA ALA A 794 12.06 73.96 28.56
C ALA A 794 12.98 73.33 29.62
N LEU A 795 14.28 73.24 29.34
CA LEU A 795 15.27 72.71 30.29
C LEU A 795 16.24 73.81 30.70
N TRP A 796 16.49 73.92 32.01
CA TRP A 796 17.56 74.72 32.59
C TRP A 796 18.75 73.82 32.96
N ILE A 797 19.96 74.23 32.62
CA ILE A 797 21.20 73.55 32.98
C ILE A 797 22.19 74.58 33.52
N THR A 798 22.55 74.49 34.79
CA THR A 798 23.66 75.26 35.36
C THR A 798 24.96 74.46 35.21
N VAL A 799 26.03 75.08 34.70
CA VAL A 799 27.36 74.47 34.56
C VAL A 799 28.41 75.36 35.24
N THR A 800 29.27 74.76 36.04
CA THR A 800 30.36 75.45 36.75
C THR A 800 31.72 74.76 36.58
N PRO A 801 32.84 75.51 36.62
CA PRO A 801 34.19 74.96 36.52
C PRO A 801 34.61 74.10 37.73
#